data_AF-A0AAQ2JAJ0-F1
#
_entry.id   AF-A0AAQ2JAJ0-F1
#
_cell.length_a   1.000
_cell.length_b   1.000
_cell.length_c   1.000
_cell.angle_alpha   90.00
_cell.angle_beta   90.00
_cell.angle_gamma   90.00
#
_symmetry.space_group_name_H-M   'P 1'
#
loop_
_entity.id
_entity.type
_entity.pdbx_description
1 polymer ?
#
loop_
_entity_poly.entity_id
_entity_poly.type
_entity_poly.pdbx_seq_one_letter_code
_entity_poly.pdbx_strand_id
1 'polypeptide(L)'
;MNQRLTLLVAGDPNQRTGGYIYDAHIVDALREQGLSVDVVGLEGRFPQADDTAKRALASALDTLADGERVIIDGLAMGALPGVVARHTDRLDITSLLHHPLGDEQGLSSEEQQQLHRSELTGLAEVARIIVTSRFTARRLSELASDYSLPITAPITVVEPGVAQAPVSPAPAAGDTIRLLCVATLTPRKGQDVLVKALARVASEQWQCDCYGGVRDTAFSASVQQLIDEHRLAERITLHGECDADTLEAAYQHAHALVLPSWYEGYGMVVTEALAHGLPVITTTGGALRDTLPEGAGISVAPGDADALGAAIDNFCSNEALRTELRAGVALARGELNDWQAAGVEFARALKDEGTAELTAGSQFAASWLTLREAVDGHARSEALVSRLDAWLASCEAPVTLADLGCGRGSNVQFLAPRLSGAQRWALFDHDDALLREARRRAMPLHDATGQPLQVETHCTSLATLEHPALQAADVVSASALIDLVSQPWIDMLAQQCAAHRQALLVSLSVTGEWCFTDRDQQPIDDPEDRFVLGLFNAHQQRDKGLGEALGGEAHRALYHALAAQGYDVEEASTPWRLAAGSHASQPLVSSLINGWAEAATEQAPDAAMRIAEWRTARLDAVERGQIGVWVGHRDLLALPAVKG
;
A
#
# COMPACT_ATOMS: atom_id res chain seq x y z
N MET A 1 -2.27 -31.66 -10.24
CA MET A 1 -3.72 -31.65 -9.98
C MET A 1 -4.16 -30.21 -10.11
N ASN A 2 -5.16 -29.88 -10.94
CA ASN A 2 -5.74 -28.54 -10.93
C ASN A 2 -6.30 -28.29 -9.53
N GLN A 3 -5.79 -27.27 -8.83
CA GLN A 3 -6.38 -26.84 -7.57
C GLN A 3 -7.78 -26.29 -7.88
N ARG A 4 -8.80 -26.88 -7.24
CA ARG A 4 -10.20 -26.46 -7.35
C ARG A 4 -10.50 -25.45 -6.25
N LEU A 5 -11.21 -24.39 -6.61
CA LEU A 5 -11.56 -23.27 -5.74
C LEU A 5 -13.03 -22.94 -5.95
N THR A 6 -13.77 -22.68 -4.87
CA THR A 6 -15.15 -22.23 -4.95
C THR A 6 -15.25 -20.78 -4.47
N LEU A 7 -15.86 -19.90 -5.24
CA LEU A 7 -16.22 -18.53 -4.83
C LEU A 7 -17.72 -18.46 -4.56
N LEU A 8 -18.11 -18.13 -3.34
CA LEU A 8 -19.49 -17.90 -2.94
C LEU A 8 -19.78 -16.39 -2.91
N VAL A 9 -20.75 -15.95 -3.71
CA VAL A 9 -21.19 -14.54 -3.77
C VAL A 9 -22.64 -14.42 -3.35
N ALA A 10 -23.01 -13.33 -2.69
CA ALA A 10 -24.42 -13.04 -2.40
C ALA A 10 -25.19 -12.82 -3.71
N GLY A 11 -26.38 -13.39 -3.89
CA GLY A 11 -27.21 -13.15 -5.08
C GLY A 11 -26.65 -13.68 -6.41
N ASP A 12 -27.03 -13.05 -7.52
CA ASP A 12 -26.61 -13.44 -8.88
C ASP A 12 -25.17 -12.97 -9.16
N PRO A 13 -24.22 -13.88 -9.48
CA PRO A 13 -22.83 -13.52 -9.81
C PRO A 13 -22.69 -12.59 -11.02
N ASN A 14 -23.70 -12.51 -11.90
CA ASN A 14 -23.65 -11.70 -13.11
C ASN A 14 -24.11 -10.24 -12.91
N GLN A 15 -24.33 -9.82 -11.67
CA GLN A 15 -24.70 -8.44 -11.36
C GLN A 15 -23.59 -7.47 -11.74
N ARG A 16 -23.97 -6.36 -12.38
CA ARG A 16 -23.02 -5.31 -12.81
C ARG A 16 -22.82 -4.25 -11.73
N THR A 17 -22.20 -4.63 -10.63
CA THR A 17 -21.76 -3.69 -9.59
C THR A 17 -20.28 -3.89 -9.29
N GLY A 18 -19.62 -2.89 -8.68
CA GLY A 18 -18.16 -2.88 -8.54
C GLY A 18 -17.57 -4.15 -7.91
N GLY A 19 -18.18 -4.68 -6.82
CA GLY A 19 -17.70 -5.91 -6.17
C GLY A 19 -17.78 -7.13 -7.09
N TYR A 20 -18.92 -7.34 -7.75
CA TYR A 20 -19.10 -8.48 -8.66
C TYR A 20 -18.26 -8.37 -9.93
N ILE A 21 -17.99 -7.14 -10.41
CA ILE A 21 -17.07 -6.91 -11.52
C ILE A 21 -15.64 -7.27 -11.10
N TYR A 22 -15.22 -6.88 -9.90
CA TYR A 22 -13.93 -7.30 -9.33
C TYR A 22 -13.85 -8.82 -9.24
N ASP A 23 -14.86 -9.47 -8.66
CA ASP A 23 -14.93 -10.93 -8.52
C ASP A 23 -14.81 -11.63 -9.87
N ALA A 24 -15.55 -11.17 -10.88
CA ALA A 24 -15.50 -11.72 -12.22
C ALA A 24 -14.09 -11.61 -12.84
N HIS A 25 -13.45 -10.44 -12.74
CA HIS A 25 -12.10 -10.24 -13.26
C HIS A 25 -11.05 -11.08 -12.53
N ILE A 26 -11.12 -11.19 -11.20
CA ILE A 26 -10.24 -12.07 -10.43
C ILE A 26 -10.45 -13.52 -10.83
N VAL A 27 -11.70 -13.97 -10.95
CA VAL A 27 -12.02 -15.34 -11.40
C VAL A 27 -11.41 -15.62 -12.77
N ASP A 28 -11.54 -14.70 -13.72
CA ASP A 28 -10.96 -14.85 -15.06
C ASP A 28 -9.42 -14.89 -15.00
N ALA A 29 -8.79 -13.99 -14.25
CA ALA A 29 -7.34 -13.98 -14.08
C ALA A 29 -6.79 -15.23 -13.38
N LEU A 30 -7.53 -15.81 -12.41
CA LEU A 30 -7.17 -17.07 -11.77
C LEU A 30 -7.32 -18.26 -12.73
N ARG A 31 -8.36 -18.26 -13.57
CA ARG A 31 -8.56 -19.29 -14.60
C ARG A 31 -7.47 -19.26 -15.68
N GLU A 32 -7.04 -18.06 -16.09
CA GLU A 32 -5.90 -17.88 -16.99
C GLU A 32 -4.59 -18.43 -16.41
N GLN A 33 -4.44 -18.39 -15.08
CA GLN A 33 -3.32 -19.01 -14.35
C GLN A 33 -3.48 -20.52 -14.13
N GLY A 34 -4.55 -21.13 -14.63
CA GLY A 34 -4.79 -22.58 -14.58
C GLY A 34 -5.53 -23.09 -13.35
N LEU A 35 -6.09 -22.21 -12.51
CA LEU A 35 -6.97 -22.62 -11.41
C LEU A 35 -8.37 -22.96 -11.93
N SER A 36 -9.01 -23.96 -11.33
CA SER A 36 -10.42 -24.27 -11.61
C SER A 36 -11.31 -23.55 -10.59
N VAL A 37 -11.95 -22.46 -11.00
CA VAL A 37 -12.78 -21.64 -10.10
C VAL A 37 -14.27 -21.82 -10.43
N ASP A 38 -15.02 -22.39 -9.49
CA ASP A 38 -16.47 -22.51 -9.51
C ASP A 38 -17.09 -21.31 -8.78
N VAL A 39 -17.97 -20.55 -9.44
CA VAL A 39 -18.64 -19.39 -8.83
C VAL A 39 -20.09 -19.75 -8.53
N VAL A 40 -20.50 -19.59 -7.28
CA VAL A 40 -21.84 -19.96 -6.79
C VAL A 40 -22.54 -18.73 -6.22
N GLY A 41 -23.66 -18.37 -6.81
CA GLY A 41 -24.55 -17.33 -6.30
C GLY A 41 -25.45 -17.87 -5.19
N LEU A 42 -25.53 -17.15 -4.07
CA LEU A 42 -26.35 -17.52 -2.93
C LEU A 42 -27.73 -16.85 -3.01
N GLU A 43 -28.78 -17.67 -3.11
CA GLU A 43 -30.16 -17.18 -3.06
C GLU A 43 -30.49 -16.55 -1.69
N GLY A 44 -31.41 -15.58 -1.68
CA GLY A 44 -31.90 -14.93 -0.46
C GLY A 44 -31.55 -13.46 -0.41
N ARG A 45 -31.75 -12.86 0.76
CA ARG A 45 -31.49 -11.43 1.00
C ARG A 45 -30.17 -11.25 1.72
N PHE A 46 -29.39 -10.26 1.32
CA PHE A 46 -28.17 -9.79 2.00
C PHE A 46 -28.17 -8.26 1.97
N PRO A 47 -27.52 -7.55 2.91
CA PRO A 47 -26.77 -8.06 4.07
C PRO A 47 -27.65 -8.48 5.26
N GLN A 48 -28.93 -8.08 5.31
CA GLN A 48 -29.89 -8.62 6.28
C GLN A 48 -30.34 -10.02 5.85
N ALA A 49 -29.55 -11.03 6.21
CA ALA A 49 -29.78 -12.42 5.86
C ALA A 49 -31.16 -12.94 6.29
N ASP A 50 -31.93 -13.43 5.32
CA ASP A 50 -33.15 -14.19 5.58
C ASP A 50 -32.87 -15.70 5.70
N ASP A 51 -33.89 -16.48 6.04
CA ASP A 51 -33.76 -17.93 6.18
C ASP A 51 -33.35 -18.62 4.87
N THR A 52 -33.63 -18.01 3.72
CA THR A 52 -33.22 -18.52 2.40
C THR A 52 -31.72 -18.34 2.23
N ALA A 53 -31.19 -17.14 2.49
CA ALA A 53 -29.74 -16.86 2.51
C ALA A 53 -29.00 -17.82 3.45
N LYS A 54 -29.53 -18.04 4.64
CA LYS A 54 -28.96 -18.98 5.62
C LYS A 54 -28.88 -20.41 5.11
N ARG A 55 -29.95 -20.92 4.49
CA ARG A 55 -29.98 -22.26 3.91
C ARG A 55 -29.08 -22.38 2.68
N ALA A 56 -29.04 -21.35 1.83
CA ALA A 56 -28.22 -21.32 0.63
C ALA A 56 -26.73 -21.41 1.00
N LEU A 57 -26.26 -20.56 1.93
CA LEU A 57 -24.87 -20.58 2.39
C LEU A 57 -24.51 -21.92 3.06
N ALA A 58 -25.36 -22.40 3.98
CA ALA A 58 -25.12 -23.69 4.64
C ALA A 58 -25.05 -24.85 3.65
N SER A 59 -25.99 -24.93 2.71
CA SER A 59 -26.00 -25.97 1.68
C SER A 59 -24.81 -25.88 0.73
N ALA A 60 -24.35 -24.66 0.40
CA ALA A 60 -23.18 -24.47 -0.44
C ALA A 60 -21.92 -24.98 0.27
N LEU A 61 -21.74 -24.68 1.56
CA LEU A 61 -20.59 -25.13 2.34
C LEU A 61 -20.66 -26.63 2.67
N ASP A 62 -21.84 -27.18 2.98
CA ASP A 62 -22.05 -28.60 3.28
C ASP A 62 -21.67 -29.54 2.12
N THR A 63 -21.77 -29.07 0.87
CA THR A 63 -21.49 -29.90 -0.32
C THR A 63 -20.01 -29.94 -0.70
N LEU A 64 -19.17 -29.02 -0.19
CA LEU A 64 -17.73 -29.01 -0.41
C LEU A 64 -17.05 -30.14 0.35
N ALA A 65 -15.99 -30.72 -0.21
CA ALA A 65 -15.20 -31.76 0.48
C ALA A 65 -14.24 -31.15 1.51
N ASP A 66 -13.83 -31.96 2.50
CA ASP A 66 -12.88 -31.53 3.53
C ASP A 66 -11.54 -31.13 2.88
N GLY A 67 -11.00 -29.99 3.31
CA GLY A 67 -9.79 -29.37 2.76
C GLY A 67 -9.99 -28.62 1.44
N GLU A 68 -11.22 -28.53 0.90
CA GLU A 68 -11.47 -27.66 -0.25
C GLU A 68 -11.32 -26.18 0.12
N ARG A 69 -10.76 -25.42 -0.83
CA ARG A 69 -10.60 -23.96 -0.70
C ARG A 69 -11.88 -23.25 -1.12
N VAL A 70 -12.33 -22.34 -0.27
CA VAL A 70 -13.53 -21.53 -0.54
C VAL A 70 -13.26 -20.06 -0.25
N ILE A 71 -13.60 -19.20 -1.20
CA ILE A 71 -13.68 -17.76 -1.00
C ILE A 71 -15.14 -17.42 -0.74
N ILE A 72 -15.38 -16.59 0.26
CA ILE A 72 -16.72 -16.10 0.59
C ILE A 72 -16.68 -14.58 0.54
N ASP A 73 -17.51 -14.01 -0.33
CA ASP A 73 -17.71 -12.57 -0.44
C ASP A 73 -18.18 -11.98 0.91
N GLY A 74 -17.73 -10.75 1.18
CA GLY A 74 -17.94 -10.00 2.39
C GLY A 74 -19.42 -9.82 2.75
N LEU A 75 -20.30 -9.63 1.75
CA LEU A 75 -21.74 -9.53 2.02
C LEU A 75 -22.31 -10.83 2.58
N ALA A 76 -21.86 -11.97 2.07
CA ALA A 76 -22.32 -13.28 2.53
C ALA A 76 -21.70 -13.66 3.88
N MET A 77 -20.39 -13.43 4.02
CA MET A 77 -19.62 -13.70 5.23
C MET A 77 -20.14 -12.91 6.44
N GLY A 78 -20.22 -11.58 6.29
CA GLY A 78 -20.61 -10.67 7.36
C GLY A 78 -22.04 -10.87 7.85
N ALA A 79 -22.93 -11.36 6.99
CA ALA A 79 -24.33 -11.58 7.34
C ALA A 79 -24.58 -12.85 8.16
N LEU A 80 -23.72 -13.88 8.03
CA LEU A 80 -23.98 -15.23 8.57
C LEU A 80 -22.73 -15.88 9.22
N PRO A 81 -22.03 -15.20 10.15
CA PRO A 81 -20.78 -15.70 10.73
C PRO A 81 -20.93 -17.07 11.42
N GLY A 82 -22.06 -17.31 12.08
CA GLY A 82 -22.33 -18.60 12.74
C GLY A 82 -22.62 -19.78 11.81
N VAL A 83 -22.89 -19.53 10.52
CA VAL A 83 -22.92 -20.59 9.50
C VAL A 83 -21.50 -20.93 9.10
N VAL A 84 -20.68 -19.91 8.78
CA VAL A 84 -19.28 -20.07 8.36
C VAL A 84 -18.45 -20.79 9.43
N ALA A 85 -18.58 -20.40 10.70
CA ALA A 85 -17.83 -20.96 11.83
C ALA A 85 -18.01 -22.48 12.03
N ARG A 86 -19.05 -23.11 11.44
CA ARG A 86 -19.23 -24.58 11.51
C ARG A 86 -18.33 -25.34 10.56
N HIS A 87 -17.70 -24.64 9.61
CA HIS A 87 -16.95 -25.23 8.52
C HIS A 87 -15.46 -24.88 8.57
N THR A 88 -15.01 -24.05 9.51
CA THR A 88 -13.64 -23.53 9.57
C THR A 88 -12.61 -24.61 9.93
N ASP A 89 -13.00 -25.62 10.71
CA ASP A 89 -12.16 -26.80 10.96
C ASP A 89 -12.03 -27.74 9.74
N ARG A 90 -12.91 -27.58 8.75
CA ARG A 90 -13.10 -28.52 7.64
C ARG A 90 -12.67 -27.96 6.29
N LEU A 91 -12.82 -26.66 6.08
CA LEU A 91 -12.57 -25.96 4.81
C LEU A 91 -11.46 -24.92 4.98
N ASP A 92 -10.71 -24.66 3.91
CA ASP A 92 -9.77 -23.53 3.86
C ASP A 92 -10.53 -22.28 3.37
N ILE A 93 -11.01 -21.49 4.33
CA ILE A 93 -11.92 -20.36 4.09
C ILE A 93 -11.12 -19.06 3.95
N THR A 94 -11.34 -18.36 2.84
CA THR A 94 -10.88 -17.00 2.57
C THR A 94 -12.06 -16.04 2.61
N SER A 95 -11.98 -14.96 3.38
CA SER A 95 -12.92 -13.85 3.23
C SER A 95 -12.43 -12.88 2.16
N LEU A 96 -13.31 -12.48 1.24
CA LEU A 96 -13.06 -11.38 0.31
C LEU A 96 -13.94 -10.19 0.69
N LEU A 97 -13.37 -9.16 1.30
CA LEU A 97 -14.11 -8.00 1.79
C LEU A 97 -13.83 -6.75 0.93
N HIS A 98 -14.86 -6.23 0.27
CA HIS A 98 -14.76 -4.98 -0.49
C HIS A 98 -14.71 -3.75 0.43
N HIS A 99 -15.62 -3.70 1.41
CA HIS A 99 -15.65 -2.72 2.50
C HIS A 99 -16.52 -3.23 3.67
N PRO A 100 -16.38 -2.68 4.89
CA PRO A 100 -17.26 -3.01 6.01
C PRO A 100 -18.68 -2.46 5.78
N LEU A 101 -19.68 -3.32 5.87
CA LEU A 101 -21.09 -2.99 5.68
C LEU A 101 -21.59 -1.96 6.70
N GLY A 102 -21.05 -1.98 7.92
CA GLY A 102 -21.40 -1.01 8.95
C GLY A 102 -20.95 0.44 8.64
N ASP A 103 -20.09 0.65 7.65
CA ASP A 103 -19.69 1.99 7.18
C ASP A 103 -20.67 2.55 6.11
N GLU A 104 -21.72 1.80 5.73
CA GLU A 104 -22.70 2.28 4.74
C GLU A 104 -23.61 3.40 5.29
N GLN A 105 -24.01 4.29 4.38
CA GLN A 105 -24.91 5.40 4.69
C GLN A 105 -26.35 4.95 4.92
N GLY A 106 -27.05 5.65 5.80
CA GLY A 106 -28.47 5.40 6.10
C GLY A 106 -28.73 4.38 7.21
N LEU A 107 -27.68 3.85 7.84
CA LEU A 107 -27.77 2.97 9.00
C LEU A 107 -27.88 3.75 10.30
N SER A 108 -28.70 3.27 11.24
CA SER A 108 -28.67 3.73 12.62
C SER A 108 -27.40 3.29 13.34
N SER A 109 -27.01 3.96 14.43
CA SER A 109 -25.83 3.57 15.22
C SER A 109 -25.89 2.12 15.71
N GLU A 110 -27.09 1.60 15.99
CA GLU A 110 -27.28 0.20 16.42
C GLU A 110 -27.04 -0.78 15.26
N GLU A 111 -27.59 -0.49 14.07
CA GLU A 111 -27.36 -1.31 12.87
C GLU A 111 -25.89 -1.31 12.45
N GLN A 112 -25.22 -0.16 12.50
CA GLN A 112 -23.78 -0.06 12.21
C GLN A 112 -22.97 -0.95 13.15
N GLN A 113 -23.20 -0.85 14.46
CA GLN A 113 -22.51 -1.68 15.45
C GLN A 113 -22.80 -3.16 15.27
N GLN A 114 -24.05 -3.51 14.95
CA GLN A 114 -24.44 -4.89 14.71
C GLN A 114 -23.70 -5.47 13.50
N LEU A 115 -23.64 -4.74 12.39
CA LEU A 115 -22.95 -5.18 11.17
C LEU A 115 -21.44 -5.33 11.42
N HIS A 116 -20.79 -4.32 12.01
CA HIS A 116 -19.36 -4.40 12.32
C HIS A 116 -19.02 -5.60 13.21
N ARG A 117 -19.78 -5.84 14.27
CA ARG A 117 -19.54 -7.00 15.14
C ARG A 117 -19.76 -8.31 14.41
N SER A 118 -20.79 -8.40 13.56
CA SER A 118 -21.08 -9.61 12.78
C SER A 118 -19.97 -9.91 11.78
N GLU A 119 -19.48 -8.89 11.08
CA GLU A 119 -18.34 -8.98 10.15
C GLU A 119 -17.07 -9.42 10.87
N LEU A 120 -16.67 -8.73 11.94
CA LEU A 120 -15.48 -9.07 12.73
C LEU A 120 -15.56 -10.48 13.31
N THR A 121 -16.74 -10.93 13.72
CA THR A 121 -16.95 -12.31 14.20
C THR A 121 -16.73 -13.32 13.08
N GLY A 122 -17.19 -13.04 11.85
CA GLY A 122 -16.93 -13.90 10.70
C GLY A 122 -15.44 -13.94 10.33
N LEU A 123 -14.78 -12.78 10.34
CA LEU A 123 -13.36 -12.64 10.01
C LEU A 123 -12.41 -13.29 11.03
N ALA A 124 -12.81 -13.44 12.29
CA ALA A 124 -11.98 -14.06 13.33
C ALA A 124 -11.73 -15.56 13.10
N GLU A 125 -12.58 -16.21 12.30
CA GLU A 125 -12.60 -17.67 12.17
C GLU A 125 -12.08 -18.16 10.80
N VAL A 126 -11.77 -17.26 9.88
CA VAL A 126 -11.29 -17.62 8.54
C VAL A 126 -9.77 -17.83 8.52
N ALA A 127 -9.27 -18.59 7.56
CA ALA A 127 -7.84 -18.81 7.40
C ALA A 127 -7.13 -17.54 6.90
N ARG A 128 -7.79 -16.77 6.01
CA ARG A 128 -7.20 -15.66 5.27
C ARG A 128 -8.23 -14.58 4.95
N ILE A 129 -7.81 -13.32 4.91
CA ILE A 129 -8.66 -12.18 4.56
C ILE A 129 -8.01 -11.43 3.40
N ILE A 130 -8.77 -11.24 2.33
CA ILE A 130 -8.40 -10.39 1.20
C ILE A 130 -9.29 -9.16 1.21
N VAL A 131 -8.70 -7.98 1.12
CA VAL A 131 -9.42 -6.70 1.02
C VAL A 131 -9.05 -5.97 -0.26
N THR A 132 -9.98 -5.17 -0.78
CA THR A 132 -9.77 -4.48 -2.08
C THR A 132 -9.06 -3.13 -1.99
N SER A 133 -8.69 -2.67 -0.80
CA SER A 133 -7.94 -1.41 -0.63
C SER A 133 -7.16 -1.35 0.67
N ARG A 134 -6.09 -0.55 0.67
CA ARG A 134 -5.33 -0.19 1.89
C ARG A 134 -6.20 0.52 2.92
N PHE A 135 -7.17 1.31 2.48
CA PHE A 135 -8.17 1.93 3.36
C PHE A 135 -8.93 0.85 4.13
N THR A 136 -9.51 -0.13 3.43
CA THR A 136 -10.30 -1.21 4.06
C THR A 136 -9.45 -2.03 5.03
N ALA A 137 -8.18 -2.32 4.71
CA ALA A 137 -7.26 -2.98 5.64
C ALA A 137 -7.10 -2.20 6.96
N ARG A 138 -6.76 -0.90 6.87
CA ARG A 138 -6.62 -0.02 8.04
C ARG A 138 -7.93 0.07 8.83
N ARG A 139 -9.05 0.20 8.11
CA ARG A 139 -10.38 0.31 8.70
C ARG A 139 -10.78 -0.94 9.47
N LEU A 140 -10.43 -2.13 8.98
CA LEU A 140 -10.65 -3.37 9.72
C LEU A 140 -9.83 -3.43 11.01
N SER A 141 -8.57 -2.99 11.00
CA SER A 141 -7.75 -2.92 12.20
C SER A 141 -8.32 -1.95 13.24
N GLU A 142 -8.81 -0.78 12.79
CA GLU A 142 -9.51 0.19 13.66
C GLU A 142 -10.78 -0.45 14.27
N LEU A 143 -11.63 -1.05 13.44
CA LEU A 143 -12.86 -1.70 13.90
C LEU A 143 -12.56 -2.85 14.88
N ALA A 144 -11.57 -3.69 14.60
CA ALA A 144 -11.14 -4.78 15.48
C ALA A 144 -10.74 -4.24 16.87
N SER A 145 -10.04 -3.12 16.92
CA SER A 145 -9.69 -2.41 18.15
C SER A 145 -10.93 -1.83 18.84
N ASP A 146 -11.74 -1.05 18.11
CA ASP A 146 -12.93 -0.35 18.64
C ASP A 146 -13.95 -1.32 19.26
N TYR A 147 -14.13 -2.50 18.66
CA TYR A 147 -15.05 -3.52 19.15
C TYR A 147 -14.40 -4.56 20.08
N SER A 148 -13.08 -4.50 20.30
CA SER A 148 -12.29 -5.48 21.04
C SER A 148 -12.47 -6.91 20.52
N LEU A 149 -12.45 -7.06 19.19
CA LEU A 149 -12.56 -8.32 18.46
C LEU A 149 -11.33 -8.46 17.55
N PRO A 150 -10.22 -9.04 18.05
CA PRO A 150 -8.98 -9.11 17.29
C PRO A 150 -9.14 -10.03 16.07
N ILE A 151 -8.60 -9.59 14.94
CA ILE A 151 -8.48 -10.40 13.73
C ILE A 151 -7.11 -11.09 13.77
N THR A 152 -7.10 -12.42 13.76
CA THR A 152 -5.88 -13.24 13.80
C THR A 152 -5.43 -13.68 12.40
N ALA A 153 -6.36 -13.75 11.45
CA ALA A 153 -6.08 -14.13 10.08
C ALA A 153 -5.26 -13.04 9.36
N PRO A 154 -4.31 -13.41 8.48
CA PRO A 154 -3.57 -12.45 7.69
C PRO A 154 -4.51 -11.66 6.76
N ILE A 155 -4.36 -10.33 6.77
CA ILE A 155 -5.06 -9.43 5.85
C ILE A 155 -4.12 -9.10 4.69
N THR A 156 -4.51 -9.47 3.48
CA THR A 156 -3.79 -9.12 2.24
C THR A 156 -4.61 -8.10 1.45
N VAL A 157 -3.96 -7.04 0.99
CA VAL A 157 -4.58 -6.06 0.09
C VAL A 157 -4.35 -6.52 -1.34
N VAL A 158 -5.44 -6.66 -2.11
CA VAL A 158 -5.40 -6.88 -3.56
C VAL A 158 -6.27 -5.82 -4.22
N GLU A 159 -5.64 -4.77 -4.74
CA GLU A 159 -6.35 -3.66 -5.35
C GLU A 159 -6.90 -4.03 -6.74
N PRO A 160 -8.08 -3.52 -7.15
CA PRO A 160 -8.61 -3.74 -8.49
C PRO A 160 -7.64 -3.27 -9.58
N GLY A 161 -7.47 -4.12 -10.60
CA GLY A 161 -6.77 -3.76 -11.82
C GLY A 161 -7.64 -2.88 -12.74
N VAL A 162 -7.02 -2.32 -13.78
CA VAL A 162 -7.72 -1.55 -14.81
C VAL A 162 -7.11 -1.77 -16.19
N ALA A 163 -7.96 -1.86 -17.20
CA ALA A 163 -7.51 -1.93 -18.59
C ALA A 163 -7.04 -0.55 -19.07
N GLN A 164 -5.92 -0.51 -19.79
CA GLN A 164 -5.47 0.71 -20.47
C GLN A 164 -6.42 1.03 -21.63
N ALA A 165 -6.89 2.28 -21.71
CA ALA A 165 -7.81 2.72 -22.77
C ALA A 165 -7.29 3.93 -23.57
N PRO A 166 -7.77 4.23 -24.78
CA PRO A 166 -7.39 5.43 -25.50
C PRO A 166 -7.59 6.70 -24.65
N VAL A 167 -6.65 7.65 -24.74
CA VAL A 167 -6.74 8.91 -24.00
C VAL A 167 -7.85 9.77 -24.60
N SER A 168 -8.82 10.17 -23.77
CA SER A 168 -9.85 11.13 -24.14
C SER A 168 -9.25 12.50 -24.48
N PRO A 169 -9.69 13.15 -25.57
CA PRO A 169 -9.17 14.46 -25.97
C PRO A 169 -9.45 15.55 -24.91
N ALA A 170 -8.58 16.56 -24.87
CA ALA A 170 -8.86 17.76 -24.08
C ALA A 170 -9.96 18.60 -24.76
N PRO A 171 -10.83 19.28 -23.99
CA PRO A 171 -11.80 20.22 -24.57
C PRO A 171 -11.07 21.37 -25.27
N ALA A 172 -11.56 21.79 -26.45
CA ALA A 172 -11.11 23.01 -27.08
C ALA A 172 -11.70 24.25 -26.39
N ALA A 173 -11.10 25.42 -26.63
CA ALA A 173 -11.59 26.67 -26.08
C ALA A 173 -13.02 26.97 -26.58
N GLY A 174 -13.97 27.11 -25.64
CA GLY A 174 -15.38 27.36 -25.93
C GLY A 174 -16.23 26.11 -26.15
N ASP A 175 -15.66 24.90 -26.04
CA ASP A 175 -16.43 23.66 -26.05
C ASP A 175 -17.27 23.51 -24.79
N THR A 176 -18.44 22.88 -24.94
CA THR A 176 -19.24 22.40 -23.81
C THR A 176 -18.46 21.34 -23.04
N ILE A 177 -18.22 21.57 -21.76
CA ILE A 177 -17.52 20.63 -20.88
C ILE A 177 -18.39 19.39 -20.60
N ARG A 178 -17.87 18.20 -20.89
CA ARG A 178 -18.53 16.91 -20.69
C ARG A 178 -18.11 16.31 -19.36
N LEU A 179 -19.03 16.24 -18.41
CA LEU A 179 -18.85 15.60 -17.12
C LEU A 179 -19.48 14.21 -17.16
N LEU A 180 -18.78 13.22 -16.63
CA LEU A 180 -19.25 11.83 -16.58
C LEU A 180 -19.41 11.39 -15.14
N CYS A 181 -20.56 10.79 -14.80
CA CYS A 181 -20.77 10.14 -13.52
C CYS A 181 -21.14 8.67 -13.76
N VAL A 182 -20.30 7.73 -13.32
CA VAL A 182 -20.54 6.29 -13.45
C VAL A 182 -20.77 5.69 -12.06
N ALA A 183 -22.04 5.45 -11.72
CA ALA A 183 -22.42 4.85 -10.44
C ALA A 183 -23.89 4.40 -10.45
N THR A 184 -24.20 3.30 -9.78
CA THR A 184 -25.60 2.91 -9.51
C THR A 184 -26.34 4.02 -8.76
N LEU A 185 -27.64 4.18 -9.02
CA LEU A 185 -28.45 5.20 -8.33
C LEU A 185 -28.86 4.69 -6.95
N THR A 186 -28.07 5.09 -5.95
CA THR A 186 -28.32 4.81 -4.52
C THR A 186 -27.86 5.98 -3.65
N PRO A 187 -28.42 6.16 -2.44
CA PRO A 187 -28.02 7.25 -1.54
C PRO A 187 -26.51 7.31 -1.27
N ARG A 188 -25.84 6.16 -1.13
CA ARG A 188 -24.39 6.07 -0.94
C ARG A 188 -23.59 6.74 -2.06
N LYS A 189 -24.09 6.68 -3.30
CA LYS A 189 -23.39 7.21 -4.48
C LYS A 189 -23.60 8.71 -4.71
N GLY A 190 -24.53 9.34 -4.00
CA GLY A 190 -24.59 10.80 -3.86
C GLY A 190 -25.01 11.59 -5.10
N GLN A 191 -25.75 11.01 -6.06
CA GLN A 191 -26.21 11.74 -7.25
C GLN A 191 -27.10 12.94 -6.91
N ASP A 192 -27.81 12.93 -5.77
CA ASP A 192 -28.57 14.08 -5.29
C ASP A 192 -27.66 15.26 -4.90
N VAL A 193 -26.48 14.97 -4.32
CA VAL A 193 -25.43 15.94 -4.01
C VAL A 193 -24.86 16.51 -5.30
N LEU A 194 -24.62 15.68 -6.32
CA LEU A 194 -24.17 16.13 -7.63
C LEU A 194 -25.15 17.08 -8.31
N VAL A 195 -26.45 16.78 -8.30
CA VAL A 195 -27.47 17.68 -8.88
C VAL A 195 -27.47 19.03 -8.15
N LYS A 196 -27.41 19.03 -6.81
CA LYS A 196 -27.32 20.26 -6.00
C LYS A 196 -26.04 21.05 -6.28
N ALA A 197 -24.91 20.37 -6.47
CA ALA A 197 -23.62 20.98 -6.81
C ALA A 197 -23.66 21.63 -8.21
N LEU A 198 -24.17 20.91 -9.20
CA LEU A 198 -24.31 21.39 -10.58
C LEU A 198 -25.28 22.57 -10.70
N ALA A 199 -26.30 22.65 -9.84
CA ALA A 199 -27.20 23.80 -9.77
C ALA A 199 -26.50 25.12 -9.38
N ARG A 200 -25.29 25.04 -8.79
CA ARG A 200 -24.50 26.18 -8.31
C ARG A 200 -23.36 26.57 -9.25
N VAL A 201 -23.10 25.78 -10.29
CA VAL A 201 -22.06 26.07 -11.29
C VAL A 201 -22.50 27.27 -12.12
N ALA A 202 -21.69 28.33 -12.12
CA ALA A 202 -21.99 29.58 -12.79
C ALA A 202 -21.79 29.48 -14.30
N SER A 203 -20.83 28.65 -14.75
CA SER A 203 -20.70 28.32 -16.17
C SER A 203 -21.94 27.60 -16.69
N GLU A 204 -22.45 28.02 -17.85
CA GLU A 204 -23.56 27.34 -18.54
C GLU A 204 -23.09 26.31 -19.57
N GLN A 205 -21.79 26.30 -19.91
CA GLN A 205 -21.22 25.47 -20.96
C GLN A 205 -20.77 24.09 -20.43
N TRP A 206 -21.70 23.32 -19.87
CA TRP A 206 -21.43 21.94 -19.46
C TRP A 206 -22.63 21.03 -19.69
N GLN A 207 -22.36 19.74 -19.86
CA GLN A 207 -23.32 18.64 -19.82
C GLN A 207 -22.79 17.53 -18.92
N CYS A 208 -23.68 16.88 -18.18
CA CYS A 208 -23.37 15.79 -17.27
C CYS A 208 -24.14 14.53 -17.66
N ASP A 209 -23.43 13.49 -18.03
CA ASP A 209 -23.96 12.20 -18.41
C ASP A 209 -23.77 11.21 -17.25
N CYS A 210 -24.88 10.69 -16.72
CA CYS A 210 -24.88 9.77 -15.58
C CYS A 210 -25.27 8.37 -16.03
N TYR A 211 -24.35 7.42 -15.88
CA TYR A 211 -24.55 6.00 -16.19
C TYR A 211 -24.59 5.15 -14.93
N GLY A 212 -25.55 4.24 -14.85
CA GLY A 212 -25.70 3.28 -13.75
C GLY A 212 -27.13 2.81 -13.54
N GLY A 213 -27.29 1.56 -13.13
CA GLY A 213 -28.60 0.97 -12.89
C GLY A 213 -29.35 1.56 -11.69
N VAL A 214 -30.68 1.61 -11.79
CA VAL A 214 -31.57 1.97 -10.67
C VAL A 214 -31.62 0.80 -9.69
N ARG A 215 -31.12 1.00 -8.47
CA ARG A 215 -31.16 0.01 -7.39
C ARG A 215 -32.06 0.44 -6.23
N ASP A 216 -32.31 1.75 -6.12
CA ASP A 216 -33.30 2.34 -5.23
C ASP A 216 -34.24 3.25 -6.05
N THR A 217 -35.48 2.81 -6.22
CA THR A 217 -36.48 3.52 -7.02
C THR A 217 -36.94 4.82 -6.37
N ALA A 218 -36.98 4.90 -5.04
CA ALA A 218 -37.35 6.10 -4.33
C ALA A 218 -36.25 7.16 -4.43
N PHE A 219 -34.99 6.75 -4.28
CA PHE A 219 -33.85 7.64 -4.48
C PHE A 219 -33.73 8.08 -5.95
N SER A 220 -33.91 7.18 -6.91
CA SER A 220 -33.90 7.58 -8.33
C SER A 220 -34.98 8.61 -8.66
N ALA A 221 -36.18 8.49 -8.08
CA ALA A 221 -37.24 9.46 -8.25
C ALA A 221 -36.90 10.81 -7.60
N SER A 222 -36.25 10.82 -6.42
CA SER A 222 -35.84 12.05 -5.76
C SER A 222 -34.72 12.79 -6.52
N VAL A 223 -33.78 12.05 -7.13
CA VAL A 223 -32.76 12.63 -8.02
C VAL A 223 -33.40 13.29 -9.24
N GLN A 224 -34.38 12.63 -9.89
CA GLN A 224 -35.10 13.22 -11.01
C GLN A 224 -35.88 14.48 -10.60
N GLN A 225 -36.54 14.44 -9.44
CA GLN A 225 -37.24 15.60 -8.90
C GLN A 225 -36.28 16.78 -8.67
N LEU A 226 -35.08 16.55 -8.13
CA LEU A 226 -34.07 17.61 -7.98
C LEU A 226 -33.61 18.19 -9.32
N ILE A 227 -33.45 17.36 -10.35
CA ILE A 227 -33.11 17.81 -11.71
C ILE A 227 -34.19 18.77 -12.23
N ASP A 228 -35.46 18.41 -12.04
CA ASP A 228 -36.60 19.22 -12.49
C ASP A 228 -36.73 20.52 -11.68
N GLU A 229 -36.59 20.45 -10.34
CA GLU A 229 -36.64 21.59 -9.43
C GLU A 229 -35.56 22.63 -9.74
N HIS A 230 -34.34 22.18 -10.05
CA HIS A 230 -33.22 23.03 -10.44
C HIS A 230 -33.20 23.37 -11.94
N ARG A 231 -34.17 22.89 -12.74
CA ARG A 231 -34.27 23.12 -14.19
C ARG A 231 -33.01 22.67 -14.95
N LEU A 232 -32.48 21.50 -14.61
CA LEU A 232 -31.26 20.93 -15.17
C LEU A 232 -31.51 19.83 -16.21
N ALA A 233 -32.76 19.58 -16.60
CA ALA A 233 -33.13 18.50 -17.51
C ALA A 233 -32.45 18.56 -18.90
N GLU A 234 -32.05 19.74 -19.36
CA GLU A 234 -31.30 19.90 -20.63
C GLU A 234 -29.78 19.69 -20.49
N ARG A 235 -29.27 19.60 -19.25
CA ARG A 235 -27.84 19.51 -18.95
C ARG A 235 -27.45 18.24 -18.22
N ILE A 236 -28.36 17.57 -17.53
CA ILE A 236 -28.12 16.31 -16.82
C ILE A 236 -28.96 15.21 -17.46
N THR A 237 -28.31 14.15 -17.93
CA THR A 237 -29.00 12.97 -18.48
C THR A 237 -28.71 11.74 -17.62
N LEU A 238 -29.77 11.09 -17.13
CA LEU A 238 -29.69 9.80 -16.45
C LEU A 238 -29.90 8.68 -17.48
N HIS A 239 -28.81 8.07 -17.96
CA HIS A 239 -28.84 7.07 -19.04
C HIS A 239 -29.25 5.67 -18.56
N GLY A 240 -29.15 5.41 -17.26
CA GLY A 240 -29.37 4.08 -16.71
C GLY A 240 -28.19 3.13 -16.92
N GLU A 241 -28.42 1.83 -16.77
CA GLU A 241 -27.42 0.79 -17.03
C GLU A 241 -27.16 0.67 -18.55
N CYS A 242 -25.89 0.52 -18.95
CA CYS A 242 -25.50 0.40 -20.35
C CYS A 242 -24.53 -0.79 -20.57
N ASP A 243 -24.23 -1.08 -21.84
CA ASP A 243 -23.21 -2.06 -22.21
C ASP A 243 -21.80 -1.47 -22.21
N ALA A 244 -20.78 -2.33 -22.33
CA ALA A 244 -19.38 -1.94 -22.26
C ALA A 244 -18.99 -0.97 -23.39
N ASP A 245 -19.50 -1.18 -24.60
CA ASP A 245 -19.19 -0.32 -25.75
C ASP A 245 -19.75 1.11 -25.56
N THR A 246 -20.96 1.22 -25.02
CA THR A 246 -21.58 2.52 -24.68
C THR A 246 -20.81 3.21 -23.56
N LEU A 247 -20.40 2.47 -22.53
CA LEU A 247 -19.63 3.01 -21.41
C LEU A 247 -18.23 3.48 -21.85
N GLU A 248 -17.55 2.70 -22.66
CA GLU A 248 -16.26 3.05 -23.28
C GLU A 248 -16.41 4.35 -24.10
N ALA A 249 -17.45 4.43 -24.93
CA ALA A 249 -17.74 5.66 -25.68
C ALA A 249 -17.99 6.85 -24.73
N ALA A 250 -18.69 6.66 -23.62
CA ALA A 250 -18.92 7.72 -22.64
C ALA A 250 -17.61 8.22 -22.02
N TYR A 251 -16.71 7.32 -21.63
CA TYR A 251 -15.37 7.69 -21.14
C TYR A 251 -14.54 8.43 -22.20
N GLN A 252 -14.56 7.98 -23.45
CA GLN A 252 -13.81 8.61 -24.55
C GLN A 252 -14.31 10.01 -24.93
N HIS A 253 -15.56 10.35 -24.62
CA HIS A 253 -16.14 11.68 -24.91
C HIS A 253 -16.22 12.59 -23.67
N ALA A 254 -15.88 12.09 -22.48
CA ALA A 254 -15.87 12.88 -21.26
C ALA A 254 -14.61 13.75 -21.16
N HIS A 255 -14.70 14.86 -20.41
CA HIS A 255 -13.56 15.71 -20.07
C HIS A 255 -13.14 15.55 -18.60
N ALA A 256 -14.04 15.11 -17.73
CA ALA A 256 -13.75 14.70 -16.36
C ALA A 256 -14.75 13.68 -15.86
N LEU A 257 -14.32 12.82 -14.94
CA LEU A 257 -15.22 12.03 -14.10
C LEU A 257 -15.62 12.85 -12.87
N VAL A 258 -16.90 12.83 -12.50
CA VAL A 258 -17.40 13.33 -11.23
C VAL A 258 -18.01 12.18 -10.44
N LEU A 259 -17.45 11.89 -9.27
CA LEU A 259 -17.91 10.82 -8.39
C LEU A 259 -18.24 11.39 -7.00
N PRO A 260 -19.51 11.71 -6.71
CA PRO A 260 -19.93 12.41 -5.48
C PRO A 260 -20.23 11.46 -4.31
N SER A 261 -19.66 10.25 -4.33
CA SER A 261 -19.98 9.19 -3.38
C SER A 261 -19.73 9.62 -1.93
N TRP A 262 -20.60 9.19 -1.04
CA TRP A 262 -20.39 9.32 0.40
C TRP A 262 -19.28 8.41 0.91
N TYR A 263 -19.15 7.24 0.29
CA TYR A 263 -18.21 6.20 0.67
C TYR A 263 -17.97 5.23 -0.50
N GLU A 264 -16.71 4.83 -0.70
CA GLU A 264 -16.33 3.72 -1.58
C GLU A 264 -15.30 2.81 -0.89
N GLY A 265 -15.39 1.50 -1.14
CA GLY A 265 -14.37 0.53 -0.71
C GLY A 265 -13.06 0.62 -1.52
N TYR A 266 -13.14 1.06 -2.77
CA TYR A 266 -11.99 1.39 -3.63
C TYR A 266 -12.34 2.52 -4.59
N GLY A 267 -13.41 2.35 -5.37
CA GLY A 267 -13.85 3.33 -6.37
C GLY A 267 -13.22 3.10 -7.74
N MET A 268 -13.41 1.91 -8.33
CA MET A 268 -12.80 1.49 -9.61
C MET A 268 -12.99 2.48 -10.77
N VAL A 269 -14.12 3.20 -10.79
CA VAL A 269 -14.39 4.22 -11.81
C VAL A 269 -13.36 5.37 -11.79
N VAL A 270 -12.71 5.62 -10.64
CA VAL A 270 -11.59 6.58 -10.54
C VAL A 270 -10.43 6.08 -11.39
N THR A 271 -9.97 4.84 -11.19
CA THR A 271 -8.87 4.26 -11.97
C THR A 271 -9.25 4.06 -13.44
N GLU A 272 -10.51 3.75 -13.74
CA GLU A 272 -11.03 3.72 -15.12
C GLU A 272 -10.91 5.10 -15.79
N ALA A 273 -11.32 6.17 -15.11
CA ALA A 273 -11.18 7.54 -15.62
C ALA A 273 -9.71 7.94 -15.85
N LEU A 274 -8.82 7.60 -14.90
CA LEU A 274 -7.39 7.83 -15.05
C LEU A 274 -6.81 7.04 -16.24
N ALA A 275 -7.25 5.80 -16.42
CA ALA A 275 -6.94 4.94 -17.57
C ALA A 275 -7.53 5.44 -18.89
N HIS A 276 -8.36 6.48 -18.88
CA HIS A 276 -8.84 7.23 -20.05
C HIS A 276 -8.22 8.63 -20.15
N GLY A 277 -7.30 9.00 -19.27
CA GLY A 277 -6.70 10.34 -19.27
C GLY A 277 -7.64 11.44 -18.76
N LEU A 278 -8.66 11.08 -17.98
CA LEU A 278 -9.64 12.02 -17.43
C LEU A 278 -9.24 12.46 -16.02
N PRO A 279 -9.19 13.78 -15.76
CA PRO A 279 -9.23 14.30 -14.40
C PRO A 279 -10.45 13.82 -13.63
N VAL A 280 -10.30 13.65 -12.32
CA VAL A 280 -11.38 13.18 -11.44
C VAL A 280 -11.75 14.26 -10.43
N ILE A 281 -13.04 14.53 -10.27
CA ILE A 281 -13.59 15.38 -9.21
C ILE A 281 -14.40 14.47 -8.29
N THR A 282 -13.93 14.24 -7.06
CA THR A 282 -14.55 13.26 -6.17
C THR A 282 -14.53 13.70 -4.71
N THR A 283 -14.94 12.83 -3.80
CA THR A 283 -14.95 13.09 -2.37
C THR A 283 -13.79 12.37 -1.67
N THR A 284 -13.58 12.64 -0.39
CA THR A 284 -12.65 11.88 0.45
C THR A 284 -13.32 10.72 1.19
N GLY A 285 -14.47 10.24 0.71
CA GLY A 285 -15.29 9.22 1.38
C GLY A 285 -14.74 7.81 1.19
N GLY A 286 -14.49 7.10 2.28
CA GLY A 286 -13.89 5.76 2.25
C GLY A 286 -12.49 5.79 1.62
N ALA A 287 -12.24 4.86 0.70
CA ALA A 287 -10.95 4.70 0.02
C ALA A 287 -10.61 5.79 -0.99
N LEU A 288 -11.55 6.68 -1.37
CA LEU A 288 -11.33 7.64 -2.46
C LEU A 288 -10.15 8.60 -2.26
N ARG A 289 -9.77 8.87 -0.99
CA ARG A 289 -8.56 9.63 -0.68
C ARG A 289 -7.28 8.90 -1.08
N ASP A 290 -7.28 7.57 -0.96
CA ASP A 290 -6.14 6.73 -1.33
C ASP A 290 -6.14 6.45 -2.84
N THR A 291 -7.33 6.26 -3.43
CA THR A 291 -7.49 5.86 -4.83
C THR A 291 -7.21 7.00 -5.81
N LEU A 292 -7.46 8.26 -5.44
CA LEU A 292 -7.16 9.41 -6.32
C LEU A 292 -5.72 9.91 -6.09
N PRO A 293 -4.82 9.76 -7.07
CA PRO A 293 -3.45 10.25 -6.92
C PRO A 293 -3.39 11.78 -6.87
N GLU A 294 -2.41 12.30 -6.13
CA GLU A 294 -2.19 13.74 -6.01
C GLU A 294 -1.96 14.38 -7.39
N GLY A 295 -2.61 15.52 -7.63
CA GLY A 295 -2.53 16.25 -8.90
C GLY A 295 -3.35 15.66 -10.06
N ALA A 296 -3.95 14.47 -9.91
CA ALA A 296 -4.81 13.86 -10.96
C ALA A 296 -6.29 14.26 -10.84
N GLY A 297 -6.65 15.04 -9.82
CA GLY A 297 -8.02 15.42 -9.58
C GLY A 297 -8.21 16.40 -8.42
N ILE A 298 -9.47 16.60 -8.02
CA ILE A 298 -9.89 17.46 -6.92
C ILE A 298 -10.75 16.63 -5.96
N SER A 299 -10.42 16.67 -4.67
CA SER A 299 -11.20 15.99 -3.62
C SER A 299 -11.89 16.99 -2.71
N VAL A 300 -13.16 16.74 -2.38
CA VAL A 300 -13.94 17.51 -1.41
C VAL A 300 -14.49 16.63 -0.29
N ALA A 301 -15.03 17.23 0.78
CA ALA A 301 -15.69 16.47 1.82
C ALA A 301 -16.97 15.78 1.28
N PRO A 302 -17.27 14.53 1.66
CA PRO A 302 -18.53 13.88 1.31
C PRO A 302 -19.76 14.69 1.72
N GLY A 303 -20.76 14.79 0.83
CA GLY A 303 -22.00 15.52 1.09
C GLY A 303 -21.92 17.04 0.95
N ASP A 304 -20.73 17.62 0.78
CA ASP A 304 -20.56 19.05 0.61
C ASP A 304 -20.84 19.47 -0.85
N ALA A 305 -22.12 19.67 -1.14
CA ALA A 305 -22.56 20.13 -2.46
C ALA A 305 -22.02 21.52 -2.83
N ASP A 306 -21.62 22.36 -1.86
CA ASP A 306 -21.10 23.70 -2.14
C ASP A 306 -19.64 23.61 -2.60
N ALA A 307 -18.82 22.85 -1.87
CA ALA A 307 -17.44 22.57 -2.26
C ALA A 307 -17.36 21.80 -3.58
N LEU A 308 -18.23 20.79 -3.76
CA LEU A 308 -18.30 20.04 -5.02
C LEU A 308 -18.68 20.96 -6.19
N GLY A 309 -19.67 21.84 -6.01
CA GLY A 309 -20.08 22.81 -7.02
C GLY A 309 -18.96 23.78 -7.37
N ALA A 310 -18.24 24.29 -6.38
CA ALA A 310 -17.08 25.16 -6.59
C ALA A 310 -15.93 24.47 -7.33
N ALA A 311 -15.66 23.19 -7.01
CA ALA A 311 -14.66 22.38 -7.72
C ALA A 311 -15.03 22.18 -9.19
N ILE A 312 -16.29 21.84 -9.47
CA ILE A 312 -16.80 21.68 -10.84
C ILE A 312 -16.77 23.01 -11.59
N ASP A 313 -17.19 24.12 -10.97
CA ASP A 313 -17.19 25.44 -11.62
C ASP A 313 -15.77 25.92 -11.96
N ASN A 314 -14.80 25.72 -11.05
CA ASN A 314 -13.40 25.99 -11.32
C ASN A 314 -12.88 25.10 -12.46
N PHE A 315 -13.18 23.81 -12.46
CA PHE A 315 -12.80 22.92 -13.56
C PHE A 315 -13.38 23.37 -14.91
N CYS A 316 -14.66 23.78 -14.94
CA CYS A 316 -15.33 24.24 -16.15
C CYS A 316 -14.75 25.58 -16.66
N SER A 317 -14.41 26.51 -15.78
CA SER A 317 -13.97 27.87 -16.14
C SER A 317 -12.46 28.04 -16.30
N ASN A 318 -11.65 27.13 -15.77
CA ASN A 318 -10.19 27.28 -15.69
C ASN A 318 -9.44 26.28 -16.59
N GLU A 319 -9.01 26.73 -17.77
CA GLU A 319 -8.24 25.92 -18.73
C GLU A 319 -6.86 25.50 -18.21
N ALA A 320 -6.19 26.38 -17.45
CA ALA A 320 -4.89 26.09 -16.87
C ALA A 320 -4.99 24.93 -15.86
N LEU A 321 -6.01 24.96 -15.00
CA LEU A 321 -6.30 23.87 -14.07
C LEU A 321 -6.57 22.55 -14.79
N ARG A 322 -7.37 22.56 -15.87
CA ARG A 322 -7.60 21.33 -16.66
C ARG A 322 -6.30 20.76 -17.23
N THR A 323 -5.41 21.62 -17.70
CA THR A 323 -4.11 21.23 -18.24
C THR A 323 -3.21 20.63 -17.15
N GLU A 324 -3.16 21.26 -15.98
CA GLU A 324 -2.43 20.77 -14.80
C GLU A 324 -2.94 19.39 -14.36
N LEU A 325 -4.25 19.25 -14.17
CA LEU A 325 -4.85 17.99 -13.75
C LEU A 325 -4.61 16.88 -14.77
N ARG A 326 -4.72 17.17 -16.08
CA ARG A 326 -4.41 16.19 -17.13
C ARG A 326 -2.95 15.77 -17.13
N ALA A 327 -2.02 16.65 -16.77
CA ALA A 327 -0.61 16.29 -16.60
C ALA A 327 -0.43 15.34 -15.40
N GLY A 328 -1.10 15.59 -14.29
CA GLY A 328 -1.13 14.68 -13.14
C GLY A 328 -1.74 13.32 -13.47
N VAL A 329 -2.84 13.30 -14.23
CA VAL A 329 -3.44 12.06 -14.75
C VAL A 329 -2.46 11.28 -15.63
N ALA A 330 -1.72 11.96 -16.51
CA ALA A 330 -0.75 11.30 -17.39
C ALA A 330 0.37 10.59 -16.61
N LEU A 331 0.80 11.16 -15.47
CA LEU A 331 1.74 10.51 -14.55
C LEU A 331 1.09 9.30 -13.87
N ALA A 332 -0.06 9.51 -13.22
CA ALA A 332 -0.81 8.47 -12.51
C ALA A 332 -1.16 7.26 -13.40
N ARG A 333 -1.55 7.53 -14.64
CA ARG A 333 -1.91 6.50 -15.62
C ARG A 333 -0.79 5.49 -15.88
N GLY A 334 0.47 5.94 -15.84
CA GLY A 334 1.64 5.09 -16.02
C GLY A 334 1.91 4.14 -14.84
N GLU A 335 1.23 4.34 -13.71
CA GLU A 335 1.38 3.57 -12.48
C GLU A 335 0.19 2.64 -12.21
N LEU A 336 -0.83 2.65 -13.06
CA LEU A 336 -2.02 1.81 -12.89
C LEU A 336 -1.70 0.33 -13.16
N ASN A 337 -2.05 -0.53 -12.20
CA ASN A 337 -1.98 -1.98 -12.35
C ASN A 337 -3.10 -2.53 -13.23
N ASP A 338 -2.82 -3.62 -13.95
CA ASP A 338 -3.81 -4.35 -14.75
C ASP A 338 -4.43 -5.53 -13.96
N TRP A 339 -5.46 -6.15 -14.55
CA TRP A 339 -6.16 -7.28 -13.93
C TRP A 339 -5.32 -8.54 -13.83
N GLN A 340 -4.34 -8.72 -14.73
CA GLN A 340 -3.40 -9.84 -14.67
C GLN A 340 -2.51 -9.73 -13.42
N ALA A 341 -1.97 -8.54 -13.14
CA ALA A 341 -1.20 -8.28 -11.93
C ALA A 341 -2.03 -8.52 -10.67
N ALA A 342 -3.26 -7.96 -10.61
CA ALA A 342 -4.19 -8.19 -9.50
C ALA A 342 -4.49 -9.69 -9.31
N GLY A 343 -4.70 -10.44 -10.39
CA GLY A 343 -4.92 -11.89 -10.34
C GLY A 343 -3.71 -12.68 -9.83
N VAL A 344 -2.48 -12.27 -10.14
CA VAL A 344 -1.25 -12.90 -9.61
C VAL A 344 -1.14 -12.64 -8.10
N GLU A 345 -1.42 -11.41 -7.66
CA GLU A 345 -1.43 -11.06 -6.24
C GLU A 345 -2.52 -11.84 -5.48
N PHE A 346 -3.71 -11.95 -6.06
CA PHE A 346 -4.79 -12.75 -5.51
C PHE A 346 -4.42 -14.23 -5.40
N ALA A 347 -3.83 -14.81 -6.45
CA ALA A 347 -3.38 -16.20 -6.44
C ALA A 347 -2.31 -16.45 -5.37
N ARG A 348 -1.41 -15.48 -5.13
CA ARG A 348 -0.43 -15.53 -4.05
C ARG A 348 -1.12 -15.50 -2.68
N ALA A 349 -2.09 -14.61 -2.49
CA ALA A 349 -2.88 -14.52 -1.27
C ALA A 349 -3.73 -15.77 -0.96
N LEU A 350 -3.95 -16.65 -1.95
CA LEU A 350 -4.68 -17.91 -1.81
C LEU A 350 -3.84 -19.13 -1.42
N LYS A 351 -2.51 -19.06 -1.54
CA LYS A 351 -1.66 -20.22 -1.20
C LYS A 351 -1.38 -20.19 0.30
N ASP A 352 -1.63 -21.31 0.98
CA ASP A 352 -1.05 -21.61 2.31
C ASP A 352 0.47 -21.87 2.24
N GLU A 353 1.17 -21.19 1.34
CA GLU A 353 2.38 -20.54 1.79
C GLU A 353 1.89 -19.56 2.84
N GLY A 354 1.80 -20.04 4.08
CA GLY A 354 2.01 -19.13 5.18
C GLY A 354 3.18 -18.29 4.74
N THR A 355 3.01 -16.98 4.73
CA THR A 355 4.10 -16.04 4.79
C THR A 355 4.83 -16.22 6.14
N ALA A 356 5.26 -17.45 6.42
CA ALA A 356 6.55 -17.75 6.99
C ALA A 356 7.67 -17.49 5.96
N GLU A 357 7.35 -17.05 4.74
CA GLU A 357 8.22 -16.18 3.95
C GLU A 357 7.77 -14.72 4.10
N LEU A 358 8.38 -14.05 5.09
CA LEU A 358 8.45 -12.59 5.33
C LEU A 358 7.13 -11.82 5.53
N THR A 359 6.44 -12.05 6.64
CA THR A 359 5.63 -10.99 7.30
C THR A 359 5.86 -10.96 8.80
N ALA A 360 7.06 -10.54 9.21
CA ALA A 360 7.29 -9.98 10.53
C ALA A 360 8.13 -8.69 10.37
N GLY A 361 7.42 -7.59 10.08
CA GLY A 361 7.89 -6.24 10.44
C GLY A 361 8.78 -5.44 9.48
N SER A 362 8.82 -5.69 8.16
CA SER A 362 9.60 -4.79 7.27
C SER A 362 9.23 -4.72 5.78
N GLN A 363 7.97 -4.94 5.39
CA GLN A 363 7.49 -4.28 4.17
C GLN A 363 7.30 -2.80 4.49
N PHE A 364 8.38 -2.04 4.38
CA PHE A 364 8.27 -0.59 4.46
C PHE A 364 7.45 -0.11 3.27
N ALA A 365 6.31 0.53 3.54
CA ALA A 365 5.54 1.17 2.48
C ALA A 365 6.50 2.06 1.64
N ALA A 366 6.34 2.08 0.32
CA ALA A 366 7.18 2.89 -0.56
C ALA A 366 7.26 4.37 -0.09
N SER A 367 6.19 4.87 0.55
CA SER A 367 6.13 6.16 1.23
C SER A 367 7.13 6.31 2.38
N TRP A 368 7.32 5.31 3.24
CA TRP A 368 8.34 5.31 4.30
C TRP A 368 9.75 5.41 3.70
N LEU A 369 10.05 4.60 2.68
CA LEU A 369 11.33 4.66 1.98
C LEU A 369 11.56 6.04 1.34
N THR A 370 10.52 6.70 0.81
CA THR A 370 10.60 8.10 0.35
C THR A 370 10.97 9.05 1.49
N LEU A 371 10.30 8.95 2.64
CA LEU A 371 10.44 9.89 3.75
C LEU A 371 11.87 9.90 4.34
N ARG A 372 12.53 8.74 4.39
CA ARG A 372 13.86 8.61 5.00
C ARG A 372 15.04 8.86 4.06
N GLU A 373 14.86 8.78 2.74
CA GLU A 373 15.96 8.73 1.78
C GLU A 373 16.92 9.91 1.86
N ALA A 374 16.38 11.13 1.99
CA ALA A 374 17.22 12.33 2.14
C ALA A 374 18.04 12.28 3.44
N VAL A 375 17.42 11.85 4.55
CA VAL A 375 18.09 11.75 5.86
C VAL A 375 19.16 10.67 5.85
N ASP A 376 18.85 9.51 5.26
CA ASP A 376 19.80 8.42 5.04
C ASP A 376 21.04 8.91 4.29
N GLY A 377 20.84 9.65 3.20
CA GLY A 377 21.93 10.21 2.39
C GLY A 377 22.86 11.14 3.17
N HIS A 378 22.32 11.95 4.09
CA HIS A 378 23.12 12.85 4.93
C HIS A 378 23.83 12.12 6.07
N ALA A 379 23.29 11.01 6.54
CA ALA A 379 23.81 10.29 7.70
C ALA A 379 24.98 9.35 7.35
N ARG A 380 24.95 8.74 6.15
CA ARG A 380 25.97 7.78 5.69
C ARG A 380 27.40 8.32 5.71
N SER A 381 28.36 7.46 6.02
CA SER A 381 29.77 7.83 6.15
C SER A 381 30.48 7.99 4.80
N GLU A 382 30.72 9.24 4.39
CA GLU A 382 31.55 9.54 3.20
C GLU A 382 33.00 9.07 3.35
N ALA A 383 33.52 8.98 4.58
CA ALA A 383 34.87 8.49 4.85
C ALA A 383 35.02 7.00 4.52
N LEU A 384 34.03 6.18 4.92
CA LEU A 384 34.01 4.76 4.58
C LEU A 384 33.83 4.55 3.07
N VAL A 385 32.97 5.34 2.42
CA VAL A 385 32.81 5.28 0.95
C VAL A 385 34.11 5.65 0.24
N SER A 386 34.83 6.68 0.71
CA SER A 386 36.13 7.08 0.14
C SER A 386 37.19 5.99 0.30
N ARG A 387 37.17 5.27 1.42
CA ARG A 387 38.07 4.14 1.66
C ARG A 387 37.73 2.94 0.77
N LEU A 388 36.44 2.66 0.57
CA LEU A 388 35.98 1.65 -0.39
C LEU A 388 36.43 2.01 -1.82
N ASP A 389 36.26 3.26 -2.25
CA ASP A 389 36.70 3.73 -3.57
C ASP A 389 38.21 3.54 -3.78
N ALA A 390 39.01 3.89 -2.78
CA ALA A 390 40.46 3.68 -2.80
C ALA A 390 40.84 2.19 -2.93
N TRP A 391 40.07 1.29 -2.32
CA TRP A 391 40.25 -0.15 -2.47
C TRP A 391 39.85 -0.63 -3.87
N LEU A 392 38.73 -0.14 -4.41
CA LEU A 392 38.26 -0.47 -5.76
C LEU A 392 39.23 -0.06 -6.86
N ALA A 393 40.03 1.01 -6.64
CA ALA A 393 41.10 1.39 -7.56
C ALA A 393 42.19 0.31 -7.74
N SER A 394 42.25 -0.68 -6.84
CA SER A 394 43.13 -1.86 -6.95
C SER A 394 42.49 -3.07 -7.63
N CYS A 395 41.19 -3.02 -7.93
CA CYS A 395 40.43 -4.10 -8.57
C CYS A 395 40.46 -3.98 -10.09
N GLU A 396 40.22 -5.10 -10.80
CA GLU A 396 40.04 -5.08 -12.25
C GLU A 396 38.65 -4.56 -12.61
N ALA A 397 38.56 -3.63 -13.56
CA ALA A 397 37.29 -3.09 -14.04
C ALA A 397 36.65 -4.00 -15.12
N PRO A 398 35.31 -4.08 -15.21
CA PRO A 398 34.34 -3.39 -14.36
C PRO A 398 34.16 -4.07 -13.00
N VAL A 399 34.01 -3.26 -11.95
CA VAL A 399 33.72 -3.76 -10.60
C VAL A 399 32.25 -4.10 -10.46
N THR A 400 31.95 -5.21 -9.80
CA THR A 400 30.58 -5.70 -9.59
C THR A 400 30.15 -5.48 -8.14
N LEU A 401 29.04 -4.79 -7.94
CA LEU A 401 28.43 -4.52 -6.64
C LEU A 401 27.10 -5.27 -6.53
N ALA A 402 26.91 -6.01 -5.44
CA ALA A 402 25.66 -6.64 -5.08
C ALA A 402 24.99 -5.89 -3.91
N ASP A 403 23.82 -5.32 -4.13
CA ASP A 403 23.08 -4.58 -3.10
C ASP A 403 21.93 -5.42 -2.56
N LEU A 404 22.06 -5.86 -1.30
CA LEU A 404 21.10 -6.72 -0.61
C LEU A 404 19.99 -5.88 0.04
N GLY A 405 18.73 -6.23 -0.24
CA GLY A 405 17.57 -5.51 0.27
C GLY A 405 17.51 -4.10 -0.28
N CYS A 406 17.70 -3.96 -1.59
CA CYS A 406 17.95 -2.67 -2.23
C CYS A 406 16.74 -1.71 -2.13
N GLY A 407 15.54 -2.22 -1.83
CA GLY A 407 14.30 -1.47 -1.80
C GLY A 407 14.12 -0.68 -3.10
N ARG A 408 13.89 0.63 -3.00
CA ARG A 408 13.75 1.54 -4.14
C ARG A 408 15.08 1.98 -4.76
N GLY A 409 16.20 1.33 -4.43
CA GLY A 409 17.53 1.66 -4.96
C GLY A 409 18.15 2.93 -4.37
N SER A 410 17.88 3.26 -3.10
CA SER A 410 18.48 4.45 -2.45
C SER A 410 19.99 4.29 -2.24
N ASN A 411 20.45 3.06 -1.97
CA ASN A 411 21.86 2.77 -1.73
C ASN A 411 22.71 2.92 -3.01
N VAL A 412 22.25 2.36 -4.13
CA VAL A 412 22.90 2.57 -5.45
C VAL A 412 22.91 4.04 -5.88
N GLN A 413 21.84 4.80 -5.62
CA GLN A 413 21.82 6.25 -5.88
C GLN A 413 22.84 7.02 -5.05
N PHE A 414 23.07 6.60 -3.81
CA PHE A 414 24.06 7.23 -2.94
C PHE A 414 25.50 6.86 -3.34
N LEU A 415 25.76 5.57 -3.57
CA LEU A 415 27.10 5.02 -3.78
C LEU A 415 27.61 5.24 -5.19
N ALA A 416 26.82 4.96 -6.23
CA ALA A 416 27.34 4.92 -7.60
C ALA A 416 28.04 6.22 -8.06
N PRO A 417 27.49 7.44 -7.78
CA PRO A 417 28.17 8.69 -8.15
C PRO A 417 29.46 8.98 -7.35
N ARG A 418 29.71 8.25 -6.26
CA ARG A 418 30.86 8.44 -5.36
C ARG A 418 31.96 7.40 -5.56
N LEU A 419 31.68 6.35 -6.32
CA LEU A 419 32.64 5.30 -6.64
C LEU A 419 33.18 5.48 -8.07
N SER A 420 34.47 5.25 -8.22
CA SER A 420 35.23 5.41 -9.45
C SER A 420 35.33 4.10 -10.23
N GLY A 421 35.43 4.20 -11.56
CA GLY A 421 35.58 3.06 -12.46
C GLY A 421 34.25 2.44 -12.90
N ALA A 422 34.29 1.69 -14.00
CA ALA A 422 33.09 1.10 -14.60
C ALA A 422 32.40 0.13 -13.63
N GLN A 423 31.09 0.33 -13.41
CA GLN A 423 30.33 -0.40 -12.39
C GLN A 423 29.24 -1.29 -13.00
N ARG A 424 29.11 -2.50 -12.46
CA ARG A 424 27.95 -3.37 -12.65
C ARG A 424 27.24 -3.57 -11.31
N TRP A 425 25.95 -3.30 -11.27
CA TRP A 425 25.10 -3.41 -10.09
C TRP A 425 24.14 -4.58 -10.23
N ALA A 426 24.18 -5.49 -9.27
CA ALA A 426 23.20 -6.53 -9.06
C ALA A 426 22.34 -6.14 -7.84
N LEU A 427 21.09 -5.76 -8.08
CA LEU A 427 20.16 -5.31 -7.05
C LEU A 427 19.28 -6.49 -6.60
N PHE A 428 19.24 -6.78 -5.31
CA PHE A 428 18.49 -7.90 -4.74
C PHE A 428 17.38 -7.39 -3.82
N ASP A 429 16.16 -7.86 -4.07
CA ASP A 429 15.02 -7.69 -3.17
C ASP A 429 14.02 -8.83 -3.39
N HIS A 430 13.11 -9.02 -2.45
CA HIS A 430 12.01 -9.98 -2.56
C HIS A 430 10.77 -9.37 -3.24
N ASP A 431 10.71 -8.04 -3.35
CA ASP A 431 9.62 -7.30 -3.99
C ASP A 431 9.99 -6.85 -5.42
N ASP A 432 9.32 -7.45 -6.42
CA ASP A 432 9.50 -7.11 -7.84
C ASP A 432 9.12 -5.65 -8.16
N ALA A 433 8.13 -5.07 -7.47
CA ALA A 433 7.75 -3.68 -7.68
C ALA A 433 8.86 -2.72 -7.22
N LEU A 434 9.46 -2.98 -6.05
CA LEU A 434 10.62 -2.23 -5.56
C LEU A 434 11.82 -2.38 -6.51
N LEU A 435 12.08 -3.59 -7.03
CA LEU A 435 13.16 -3.83 -8.00
C LEU A 435 12.96 -3.10 -9.32
N ARG A 436 11.73 -3.06 -9.86
CA ARG A 436 11.42 -2.29 -11.07
C ARG A 436 11.67 -0.80 -10.85
N GLU A 437 11.29 -0.28 -9.69
CA GLU A 437 11.58 1.11 -9.33
C GLU A 437 13.08 1.36 -9.15
N ALA A 438 13.79 0.51 -8.40
CA ALA A 438 15.23 0.62 -8.18
C ALA A 438 16.00 0.63 -9.51
N ARG A 439 15.64 -0.26 -10.43
CA ARG A 439 16.21 -0.30 -11.79
C ARG A 439 15.97 1.00 -12.54
N ARG A 440 14.73 1.48 -12.57
CA ARG A 440 14.36 2.75 -13.24
C ARG A 440 15.17 3.92 -12.70
N ARG A 441 15.42 3.96 -11.39
CA ARG A 441 16.18 5.03 -10.71
C ARG A 441 17.69 4.90 -10.89
N ALA A 442 18.20 3.68 -11.03
CA ALA A 442 19.62 3.41 -11.23
C ALA A 442 20.07 3.59 -12.68
N MET A 443 19.20 3.33 -13.67
CA MET A 443 19.51 3.47 -15.11
C MET A 443 20.08 4.83 -15.55
N PRO A 444 19.59 6.00 -15.07
CA PRO A 444 20.14 7.30 -15.47
C PRO A 444 21.43 7.69 -14.72
N LEU A 445 21.85 6.89 -13.73
CA LEU A 445 23.03 7.21 -12.94
C LEU A 445 24.32 6.98 -13.73
N HIS A 446 25.34 7.71 -13.33
CA HIS A 446 26.68 7.58 -13.85
C HIS A 446 27.65 7.39 -12.67
N ASP A 447 28.78 6.73 -12.93
CA ASP A 447 29.87 6.64 -11.96
C ASP A 447 30.52 8.02 -11.71
N ALA A 448 31.47 8.09 -10.77
CA ALA A 448 32.18 9.34 -10.45
C ALA A 448 32.96 9.95 -11.65
N THR A 449 33.15 9.19 -12.73
CA THR A 449 33.85 9.62 -13.96
C THR A 449 32.90 9.95 -15.12
N GLY A 450 31.58 9.78 -14.92
CA GLY A 450 30.56 10.05 -15.92
C GLY A 450 30.26 8.88 -16.88
N GLN A 451 30.65 7.64 -16.56
CA GLN A 451 30.24 6.46 -17.33
C GLN A 451 28.89 5.90 -16.85
N PRO A 452 28.02 5.43 -17.76
CA PRO A 452 26.74 4.84 -17.37
C PRO A 452 26.92 3.51 -16.63
N LEU A 453 26.05 3.25 -15.66
CA LEU A 453 26.05 2.00 -14.90
C LEU A 453 25.47 0.84 -15.72
N GLN A 454 25.95 -0.38 -15.49
CA GLN A 454 25.23 -1.60 -15.87
C GLN A 454 24.39 -2.06 -14.68
N VAL A 455 23.09 -2.26 -14.84
CA VAL A 455 22.19 -2.62 -13.73
C VAL A 455 21.36 -3.85 -14.09
N GLU A 456 21.38 -4.83 -13.21
CA GLU A 456 20.51 -6.00 -13.21
C GLU A 456 19.79 -6.13 -11.87
N THR A 457 18.65 -6.83 -11.88
CA THR A 457 17.76 -7.00 -10.74
C THR A 457 17.47 -8.47 -10.53
N HIS A 458 17.49 -8.92 -9.27
CA HIS A 458 17.26 -10.31 -8.88
C HIS A 458 16.17 -10.36 -7.82
N CYS A 459 14.96 -10.78 -8.22
CA CYS A 459 13.83 -10.97 -7.31
C CYS A 459 13.99 -12.30 -6.58
N THR A 460 14.51 -12.27 -5.36
CA THR A 460 14.79 -13.48 -4.59
C THR A 460 14.77 -13.21 -3.08
N SER A 461 14.46 -14.26 -2.32
CA SER A 461 14.54 -14.21 -0.86
C SER A 461 15.98 -14.15 -0.40
N LEU A 462 16.26 -13.29 0.58
CA LEU A 462 17.57 -13.20 1.22
C LEU A 462 17.74 -14.21 2.37
N ALA A 463 16.79 -15.14 2.56
CA ALA A 463 16.91 -16.22 3.55
C ALA A 463 18.16 -17.09 3.31
N THR A 464 18.52 -17.27 2.04
CA THR A 464 19.77 -17.91 1.61
C THR A 464 20.60 -16.92 0.82
N LEU A 465 21.92 -16.89 1.04
CA LEU A 465 22.83 -16.03 0.28
C LEU A 465 23.45 -16.74 -0.94
N GLU A 466 22.89 -17.88 -1.36
CA GLU A 466 23.39 -18.66 -2.50
C GLU A 466 22.84 -18.13 -3.83
N HIS A 467 23.55 -17.18 -4.46
CA HIS A 467 23.19 -16.68 -5.78
C HIS A 467 24.42 -16.43 -6.66
N PRO A 468 24.45 -16.87 -7.93
CA PRO A 468 25.62 -16.70 -8.80
C PRO A 468 26.08 -15.24 -8.96
N ALA A 469 25.13 -14.31 -9.10
CA ALA A 469 25.46 -12.88 -9.22
C ALA A 469 25.99 -12.29 -7.91
N LEU A 470 25.58 -12.82 -6.74
CA LEU A 470 26.14 -12.42 -5.45
C LEU A 470 27.55 -12.99 -5.28
N GLN A 471 27.78 -14.26 -5.61
CA GLN A 471 29.09 -14.91 -5.53
C GLN A 471 30.14 -14.29 -6.49
N ALA A 472 29.69 -13.68 -7.57
CA ALA A 472 30.53 -13.02 -8.56
C ALA A 472 30.83 -11.53 -8.24
N ALA A 473 30.22 -10.97 -7.19
CA ALA A 473 30.40 -9.56 -6.84
C ALA A 473 31.77 -9.31 -6.17
N ASP A 474 32.36 -8.15 -6.44
CA ASP A 474 33.56 -7.65 -5.75
C ASP A 474 33.20 -6.98 -4.42
N VAL A 475 32.02 -6.34 -4.37
CA VAL A 475 31.48 -5.66 -3.20
C VAL A 475 30.07 -6.15 -2.93
N VAL A 476 29.79 -6.47 -1.66
CA VAL A 476 28.44 -6.64 -1.15
C VAL A 476 28.07 -5.36 -0.38
N SER A 477 26.90 -4.80 -0.64
CA SER A 477 26.35 -3.68 0.12
C SER A 477 24.99 -4.01 0.70
N ALA A 478 24.68 -3.38 1.84
CA ALA A 478 23.34 -3.40 2.42
C ALA A 478 23.10 -2.11 3.20
N SER A 479 21.85 -1.67 3.31
CA SER A 479 21.50 -0.46 4.05
C SER A 479 20.27 -0.69 4.92
N ALA A 480 20.37 -0.51 6.24
CA ALA A 480 19.28 -0.74 7.21
C ALA A 480 18.58 -2.11 7.02
N LEU A 481 19.41 -3.16 6.88
CA LEU A 481 18.98 -4.54 6.65
C LEU A 481 19.36 -5.46 7.82
N ILE A 482 20.59 -5.35 8.30
CA ILE A 482 21.18 -6.36 9.20
C ILE A 482 20.52 -6.38 10.59
N ASP A 483 19.86 -5.30 10.99
CA ASP A 483 19.08 -5.24 12.24
C ASP A 483 17.82 -6.11 12.21
N LEU A 484 17.45 -6.63 11.04
CA LEU A 484 16.30 -7.49 10.82
C LEU A 484 16.67 -8.99 10.77
N VAL A 485 17.96 -9.33 10.87
CA VAL A 485 18.45 -10.69 10.65
C VAL A 485 18.99 -11.33 11.93
N SER A 486 19.11 -12.66 11.92
CA SER A 486 19.62 -13.44 13.05
C SER A 486 21.14 -13.60 13.03
N GLN A 487 21.72 -14.07 14.14
CA GLN A 487 23.15 -14.39 14.22
C GLN A 487 23.60 -15.41 13.15
N PRO A 488 22.89 -16.53 12.90
CA PRO A 488 23.25 -17.46 11.82
C PRO A 488 23.31 -16.79 10.44
N TRP A 489 22.43 -15.82 10.17
CA TRP A 489 22.44 -15.08 8.92
C TRP A 489 23.68 -14.18 8.80
N ILE A 490 24.06 -13.49 9.88
CA ILE A 490 25.30 -12.69 9.94
C ILE A 490 26.53 -13.56 9.70
N ASP A 491 26.59 -14.74 10.32
CA ASP A 491 27.70 -15.67 10.15
C ASP A 491 27.77 -16.18 8.70
N MET A 492 26.62 -16.47 8.08
CA MET A 492 26.53 -16.85 6.68
C MET A 492 27.02 -15.72 5.76
N LEU A 493 26.63 -14.47 6.00
CA LEU A 493 27.10 -13.33 5.21
C LEU A 493 28.63 -13.15 5.32
N ALA A 494 29.17 -13.23 6.53
CA ALA A 494 30.62 -13.11 6.75
C ALA A 494 31.39 -14.25 6.06
N GLN A 495 30.88 -15.49 6.12
CA GLN A 495 31.46 -16.64 5.43
C GLN A 495 31.40 -16.50 3.91
N GLN A 496 30.28 -16.03 3.36
CA GLN A 496 30.12 -15.77 1.93
C GLN A 496 31.14 -14.74 1.44
N CYS A 497 31.23 -13.60 2.12
CA CYS A 497 32.19 -12.56 1.78
C CYS A 497 33.62 -13.11 1.81
N ALA A 498 33.99 -13.86 2.86
CA ALA A 498 35.32 -14.44 3.01
C ALA A 498 35.65 -15.47 1.94
N ALA A 499 34.71 -16.38 1.62
CA ALA A 499 34.89 -17.43 0.61
C ALA A 499 35.14 -16.85 -0.78
N HIS A 500 34.48 -15.73 -1.09
CA HIS A 500 34.57 -15.05 -2.39
C HIS A 500 35.53 -13.84 -2.38
N ARG A 501 36.18 -13.55 -1.24
CA ARG A 501 37.07 -12.40 -1.02
C ARG A 501 36.44 -11.05 -1.38
N GLN A 502 35.18 -10.86 -1.01
CA GLN A 502 34.39 -9.66 -1.32
C GLN A 502 34.63 -8.59 -0.27
N ALA A 503 34.62 -7.31 -0.66
CA ALA A 503 34.45 -6.22 0.30
C ALA A 503 32.97 -6.16 0.75
N LEU A 504 32.72 -5.67 1.96
CA LEU A 504 31.36 -5.52 2.50
C LEU A 504 31.17 -4.11 3.06
N LEU A 505 30.15 -3.39 2.58
CA LEU A 505 29.72 -2.10 3.11
C LEU A 505 28.29 -2.20 3.63
N VAL A 506 28.11 -2.13 4.94
CA VAL A 506 26.78 -2.04 5.56
C VAL A 506 26.56 -0.65 6.11
N SER A 507 25.50 0.01 5.68
CA SER A 507 25.15 1.37 6.11
C SER A 507 23.91 1.38 6.99
N LEU A 508 23.83 2.35 7.90
CA LEU A 508 22.63 2.67 8.67
C LEU A 508 22.10 1.50 9.51
N SER A 509 22.98 0.74 10.15
CA SER A 509 22.61 -0.28 11.12
C SER A 509 22.14 0.39 12.40
N VAL A 510 20.89 0.17 12.83
CA VAL A 510 20.38 0.79 14.06
C VAL A 510 21.16 0.31 15.28
N THR A 511 21.38 1.18 16.27
CA THR A 511 22.07 0.82 17.52
C THR A 511 21.10 0.44 18.65
N GLY A 512 19.80 0.55 18.41
CA GLY A 512 18.77 0.40 19.46
C GLY A 512 18.66 1.63 20.38
N GLU A 513 19.27 2.75 20.03
CA GLU A 513 19.20 3.99 20.79
C GLU A 513 18.48 5.08 19.99
N TRP A 514 17.49 5.71 20.60
CA TRP A 514 16.89 6.94 20.09
C TRP A 514 16.48 7.84 21.25
N CYS A 515 16.45 9.15 21.01
CA CYS A 515 15.92 10.12 21.95
C CYS A 515 15.29 11.30 21.22
N PHE A 516 14.35 11.97 21.88
CA PHE A 516 13.92 13.29 21.43
C PHE A 516 14.98 14.32 21.79
N THR A 517 15.08 15.36 20.96
CA THR A 517 15.99 16.47 21.17
C THR A 517 15.23 17.79 21.23
N ASP A 518 15.74 18.77 21.98
CA ASP A 518 15.20 20.11 21.97
C ASP A 518 15.62 20.90 20.71
N ARG A 519 15.28 22.19 20.68
CA ARG A 519 15.63 23.08 19.56
C ARG A 519 17.13 23.30 19.37
N ASP A 520 17.92 23.06 20.41
CA ASP A 520 19.38 23.15 20.40
C ASP A 520 20.04 21.76 20.16
N GLN A 521 19.23 20.78 19.71
CA GLN A 521 19.60 19.38 19.49
C GLN A 521 20.15 18.68 20.75
N GLN A 522 19.83 19.17 21.95
CA GLN A 522 20.19 18.50 23.19
C GLN A 522 19.20 17.39 23.51
N PRO A 523 19.65 16.20 23.95
CA PRO A 523 18.76 15.11 24.35
C PRO A 523 17.80 15.54 25.46
N ILE A 524 16.52 15.19 25.30
CA ILE A 524 15.49 15.35 26.32
C ILE A 524 15.43 14.07 27.14
N ASP A 525 15.60 14.18 28.45
CA ASP A 525 15.48 13.05 29.36
C ASP A 525 14.05 12.94 29.92
N ASP A 526 13.26 12.01 29.40
CA ASP A 526 11.89 11.75 29.83
C ASP A 526 11.71 10.27 30.22
N PRO A 527 11.18 9.97 31.43
CA PRO A 527 10.85 8.60 31.83
C PRO A 527 9.90 7.86 30.88
N GLU A 528 8.96 8.55 30.23
CA GLU A 528 8.02 7.94 29.29
C GLU A 528 8.70 7.54 27.98
N ASP A 529 9.66 8.34 27.50
CA ASP A 529 10.46 7.99 26.32
C ASP A 529 11.31 6.74 26.59
N ARG A 530 11.93 6.65 27.77
CA ARG A 530 12.69 5.45 28.17
C ARG A 530 11.81 4.21 28.31
N PHE A 531 10.57 4.39 28.77
CA PHE A 531 9.61 3.29 28.86
C PHE A 531 9.27 2.74 27.46
N VAL A 532 8.94 3.62 26.50
CA VAL A 532 8.65 3.21 25.13
C VAL A 532 9.89 2.63 24.43
N LEU A 533 11.07 3.24 24.60
CA LEU A 533 12.34 2.74 24.07
C LEU A 533 12.63 1.31 24.54
N GLY A 534 12.43 1.04 25.84
CA GLY A 534 12.62 -0.31 26.40
C GLY A 534 11.69 -1.36 25.77
N LEU A 535 10.41 -1.01 25.56
CA LEU A 535 9.45 -1.88 24.89
C LEU A 535 9.78 -2.08 23.41
N PHE A 536 10.14 -1.00 22.72
CA PHE A 536 10.54 -1.05 21.31
C PHE A 536 11.77 -1.93 21.09
N ASN A 537 12.80 -1.80 21.94
CA ASN A 537 14.00 -2.63 21.83
C ASN A 537 13.71 -4.11 22.10
N ALA A 538 12.82 -4.42 23.07
CA ALA A 538 12.37 -5.79 23.30
C ALA A 538 11.57 -6.34 22.10
N HIS A 539 10.77 -5.51 21.45
CA HIS A 539 10.05 -5.87 20.22
C HIS A 539 11.01 -6.16 19.06
N GLN A 540 12.07 -5.36 18.91
CA GLN A 540 13.06 -5.53 17.84
C GLN A 540 13.80 -6.86 17.88
N GLN A 541 13.87 -7.52 19.04
CA GLN A 541 14.55 -8.81 19.24
C GLN A 541 13.65 -10.04 18.98
N ARG A 542 12.40 -9.83 18.55
CA ARG A 542 11.52 -10.93 18.11
C ARG A 542 11.99 -11.51 16.78
N ASP A 543 11.50 -12.71 16.45
CA ASP A 543 11.72 -13.29 15.13
C ASP A 543 11.04 -12.43 14.06
N LYS A 544 11.85 -11.94 13.10
CA LYS A 544 11.41 -11.08 11.99
C LYS A 544 11.34 -11.83 10.65
N GLY A 545 11.29 -13.16 10.68
CA GLY A 545 11.22 -14.01 9.48
C GLY A 545 12.58 -14.44 8.92
N LEU A 546 13.68 -14.08 9.60
CA LEU A 546 15.04 -14.56 9.35
C LEU A 546 15.66 -15.18 10.61
N GLY A 547 14.82 -15.60 11.58
CA GLY A 547 15.18 -16.00 12.95
C GLY A 547 15.08 -14.84 13.95
N GLU A 548 15.37 -15.12 15.23
CA GLU A 548 15.41 -14.09 16.29
C GLU A 548 16.33 -12.92 15.86
N ALA A 549 15.74 -11.76 15.58
CA ALA A 549 16.47 -10.63 15.03
C ALA A 549 17.42 -10.05 16.08
N LEU A 550 18.63 -9.68 15.67
CA LEU A 550 19.61 -9.09 16.58
C LEU A 550 19.30 -7.63 16.94
N GLY A 551 18.47 -6.94 16.16
CA GLY A 551 18.16 -5.53 16.36
C GLY A 551 19.43 -4.68 16.48
N GLY A 552 19.51 -3.86 17.53
CA GLY A 552 20.67 -3.01 17.82
C GLY A 552 22.02 -3.73 17.99
N GLU A 553 22.02 -5.05 18.21
CA GLU A 553 23.24 -5.85 18.39
C GLU A 553 23.85 -6.32 17.06
N ALA A 554 23.12 -6.23 15.96
CA ALA A 554 23.52 -6.77 14.65
C ALA A 554 24.86 -6.20 14.16
N HIS A 555 25.09 -4.90 14.32
CA HIS A 555 26.34 -4.24 13.92
C HIS A 555 27.56 -4.84 14.63
N ARG A 556 27.45 -5.06 15.95
CA ARG A 556 28.52 -5.63 16.77
C ARG A 556 28.76 -7.10 16.42
N ALA A 557 27.70 -7.86 16.20
CA ALA A 557 27.80 -9.24 15.73
C ALA A 557 28.53 -9.33 14.39
N LEU A 558 28.17 -8.49 13.41
CA LEU A 558 28.80 -8.45 12.09
C LEU A 558 30.27 -8.08 12.17
N TYR A 559 30.62 -7.07 12.98
CA TYR A 559 32.01 -6.68 13.23
C TYR A 559 32.85 -7.89 13.69
N HIS A 560 32.37 -8.62 14.70
CA HIS A 560 33.09 -9.76 15.23
C HIS A 560 33.18 -10.93 14.24
N ALA A 561 32.11 -11.21 13.50
CA ALA A 561 32.09 -12.26 12.48
C ALA A 561 33.12 -11.99 11.36
N LEU A 562 33.21 -10.75 10.87
CA LEU A 562 34.17 -10.35 9.83
C LEU A 562 35.62 -10.32 10.35
N ALA A 563 35.84 -9.77 11.55
CA ALA A 563 37.17 -9.76 12.17
C ALA A 563 37.69 -11.18 12.39
N ALA A 564 36.83 -12.13 12.75
CA ALA A 564 37.19 -13.55 12.87
C ALA A 564 37.59 -14.19 11.53
N GLN A 565 37.09 -13.67 10.40
CA GLN A 565 37.49 -14.07 9.05
C GLN A 565 38.77 -13.34 8.56
N GLY A 566 39.39 -12.50 9.39
CA GLY A 566 40.63 -11.78 9.07
C GLY A 566 40.43 -10.53 8.21
N TYR A 567 39.22 -9.96 8.18
CA TYR A 567 38.95 -8.69 7.51
C TYR A 567 39.53 -7.51 8.28
N ASP A 568 39.90 -6.47 7.53
CA ASP A 568 40.18 -5.14 8.07
C ASP A 568 38.85 -4.38 8.13
N VAL A 569 38.31 -4.24 9.34
CA VAL A 569 36.97 -3.70 9.60
C VAL A 569 37.08 -2.29 10.21
N GLU A 570 36.41 -1.33 9.58
CA GLU A 570 36.24 0.04 10.08
C GLU A 570 34.76 0.36 10.24
N GLU A 571 34.44 1.18 11.24
CA GLU A 571 33.08 1.58 11.56
C GLU A 571 32.99 3.08 11.81
N ALA A 572 31.82 3.66 11.52
CA ALA A 572 31.53 5.06 11.74
C ALA A 572 30.18 5.22 12.46
N SER A 573 30.10 6.20 13.37
CA SER A 573 28.81 6.60 13.94
C SER A 573 28.10 7.54 12.97
N THR A 574 26.90 7.15 12.53
CA THR A 574 26.14 7.78 11.44
C THR A 574 24.69 8.05 11.85
N PRO A 575 24.44 8.69 13.02
CA PRO A 575 23.07 8.83 13.52
C PRO A 575 22.23 9.77 12.65
N TRP A 576 20.93 9.51 12.61
CA TRP A 576 19.99 10.50 12.11
C TRP A 576 19.89 11.65 13.12
N ARG A 577 19.86 12.89 12.60
CA ARG A 577 19.67 14.11 13.38
C ARG A 577 18.54 14.93 12.75
N LEU A 578 17.33 14.78 13.27
CA LEU A 578 16.12 15.42 12.78
C LEU A 578 15.82 16.63 13.66
N ALA A 579 16.07 17.84 13.15
CA ALA A 579 15.94 19.06 13.93
C ALA A 579 14.47 19.41 14.27
N ALA A 580 14.25 19.96 15.47
CA ALA A 580 12.94 20.46 15.88
C ALA A 580 12.44 21.58 14.95
N GLY A 581 11.15 21.54 14.57
CA GLY A 581 10.52 22.56 13.72
C GLY A 581 10.90 22.50 12.22
N SER A 582 11.71 21.52 11.81
CA SER A 582 11.99 21.26 10.40
C SER A 582 10.78 20.62 9.72
N HIS A 583 10.14 21.38 8.83
CA HIS A 583 8.96 20.93 8.09
C HIS A 583 9.30 19.75 7.15
N ALA A 584 10.52 19.69 6.64
CA ALA A 584 10.96 18.61 5.75
C ALA A 584 11.08 17.26 6.48
N SER A 585 11.50 17.26 7.76
CA SER A 585 11.65 16.04 8.55
C SER A 585 10.43 15.70 9.40
N GLN A 586 9.48 16.62 9.56
CA GLN A 586 8.29 16.44 10.37
C GLN A 586 7.49 15.17 10.00
N PRO A 587 7.23 14.85 8.71
CA PRO A 587 6.50 13.62 8.37
C PRO A 587 7.26 12.34 8.77
N LEU A 588 8.60 12.33 8.62
CA LEU A 588 9.44 11.21 9.04
C LEU A 588 9.42 11.04 10.57
N VAL A 589 9.54 12.14 11.32
CA VAL A 589 9.48 12.13 12.78
C VAL A 589 8.12 11.60 13.27
N SER A 590 7.02 12.09 12.70
CA SER A 590 5.68 11.60 13.04
C SER A 590 5.53 10.11 12.74
N SER A 591 6.07 9.66 11.59
CA SER A 591 6.03 8.25 11.22
C SER A 591 6.88 7.37 12.14
N LEU A 592 8.03 7.86 12.62
CA LEU A 592 8.84 7.18 13.65
C LEU A 592 8.06 7.03 14.97
N ILE A 593 7.45 8.11 15.47
CA ILE A 593 6.67 8.09 16.71
C ILE A 593 5.52 7.09 16.62
N ASN A 594 4.82 7.06 15.49
CA ASN A 594 3.74 6.10 15.24
C ASN A 594 4.26 4.66 15.27
N GLY A 595 5.34 4.36 14.55
CA GLY A 595 5.91 3.01 14.52
C GLY A 595 6.45 2.55 15.88
N TRP A 596 7.06 3.45 16.66
CA TRP A 596 7.50 3.14 18.02
C TRP A 596 6.31 2.86 18.95
N ALA A 597 5.22 3.63 18.85
CA ALA A 597 4.01 3.41 19.63
C ALA A 597 3.35 2.07 19.31
N GLU A 598 3.27 1.73 18.02
CA GLU A 598 2.70 0.46 17.54
C GLU A 598 3.49 -0.73 18.07
N ALA A 599 4.81 -0.75 17.82
CA ALA A 599 5.70 -1.82 18.31
C ALA A 599 5.70 -1.94 19.84
N ALA A 600 5.68 -0.81 20.57
CA ALA A 600 5.57 -0.83 22.03
C ALA A 600 4.22 -1.39 22.51
N THR A 601 3.12 -1.09 21.80
CA THR A 601 1.78 -1.59 22.12
C THR A 601 1.68 -3.09 21.90
N GLU A 602 2.25 -3.60 20.81
CA GLU A 602 2.36 -5.04 20.57
C GLU A 602 3.25 -5.76 21.60
N GLN A 603 4.25 -5.07 22.14
CA GLN A 603 5.12 -5.61 23.19
C GLN A 603 4.44 -5.63 24.57
N ALA A 604 3.63 -4.62 24.88
CA ALA A 604 2.90 -4.52 26.14
C ALA A 604 1.45 -4.04 25.92
N PRO A 605 0.54 -4.94 25.51
CA PRO A 605 -0.86 -4.58 25.26
C PRO A 605 -1.55 -3.97 26.49
N ASP A 606 -1.19 -4.43 27.70
CA ASP A 606 -1.71 -3.88 28.96
C ASP A 606 -1.32 -2.40 29.20
N ALA A 607 -0.30 -1.91 28.49
CA ALA A 607 0.15 -0.52 28.55
C ALA A 607 -0.36 0.34 27.37
N ALA A 608 -1.25 -0.18 26.51
CA ALA A 608 -1.70 0.50 25.29
C ALA A 608 -2.20 1.93 25.53
N MET A 609 -2.96 2.17 26.60
CA MET A 609 -3.48 3.50 26.93
C MET A 609 -2.35 4.49 27.25
N ARG A 610 -1.36 4.06 28.05
CA ARG A 610 -0.18 4.87 28.40
C ARG A 610 0.66 5.20 27.16
N ILE A 611 0.82 4.22 26.26
CA ILE A 611 1.57 4.41 25.01
C ILE A 611 0.83 5.35 24.06
N ALA A 612 -0.50 5.26 23.98
CA ALA A 612 -1.32 6.19 23.20
C ALA A 612 -1.25 7.64 23.72
N GLU A 613 -1.23 7.83 25.04
CA GLU A 613 -1.02 9.14 25.67
C GLU A 613 0.38 9.70 25.35
N TRP A 614 1.42 8.88 25.49
CA TRP A 614 2.79 9.23 25.09
C TRP A 614 2.87 9.65 23.62
N ARG A 615 2.30 8.83 22.72
CA ARG A 615 2.26 9.08 21.28
C ARG A 615 1.61 10.42 20.98
N THR A 616 0.43 10.67 21.54
CA THR A 616 -0.32 11.93 21.34
C THR A 616 0.50 13.12 21.81
N ALA A 617 1.08 13.05 23.02
CA ALA A 617 1.90 14.13 23.57
C ALA A 617 3.14 14.45 22.71
N ARG A 618 3.78 13.42 22.13
CA ARG A 618 4.95 13.60 21.27
C ARG A 618 4.59 14.13 19.89
N LEU A 619 3.52 13.64 19.26
CA LEU A 619 3.04 14.18 17.99
C LEU A 619 2.66 15.67 18.11
N ASP A 620 1.97 16.05 19.18
CA ASP A 620 1.65 17.45 19.49
C ASP A 620 2.91 18.32 19.64
N ALA A 621 3.94 17.81 20.30
CA ALA A 621 5.20 18.53 20.49
C ALA A 621 5.99 18.68 19.17
N VAL A 622 5.91 17.70 18.27
CA VAL A 622 6.45 17.77 16.91
C VAL A 622 5.72 18.81 16.08
N GLU A 623 4.38 18.81 16.12
CA GLU A 623 3.56 19.81 15.41
C GLU A 623 3.83 21.24 15.88
N ARG A 624 4.06 21.43 17.18
CA ARG A 624 4.48 22.72 17.75
C ARG A 624 5.95 23.07 17.51
N GLY A 625 6.71 22.22 16.80
CA GLY A 625 8.14 22.41 16.54
C GLY A 625 8.97 22.54 17.83
N GLN A 626 8.60 21.79 18.86
CA GLN A 626 9.26 21.83 20.18
C GLN A 626 10.37 20.78 20.28
N ILE A 627 10.20 19.65 19.60
CA ILE A 627 11.12 18.51 19.68
C ILE A 627 11.57 18.06 18.29
N GLY A 628 12.82 17.61 18.21
CA GLY A 628 13.42 16.85 17.14
C GLY A 628 13.70 15.42 17.58
N VAL A 629 14.40 14.65 16.76
CA VAL A 629 14.72 13.24 17.04
C VAL A 629 16.18 12.93 16.67
N TRP A 630 16.84 12.20 17.54
CA TRP A 630 18.12 11.55 17.27
C TRP A 630 17.91 10.04 17.24
N VAL A 631 18.39 9.36 16.19
CA VAL A 631 18.36 7.88 16.09
C VAL A 631 19.77 7.38 15.82
N GLY A 632 20.27 6.52 16.70
CA GLY A 632 21.59 5.94 16.61
C GLY A 632 21.68 4.96 15.46
N HIS A 633 22.61 5.21 14.54
CA HIS A 633 23.02 4.27 13.51
C HIS A 633 24.53 4.20 13.41
N ARG A 634 25.03 3.10 12.83
CA ARG A 634 26.43 2.92 12.48
C ARG A 634 26.57 2.31 11.09
N ASP A 635 27.65 2.69 10.44
CA ASP A 635 28.10 2.14 9.16
C ASP A 635 29.35 1.29 9.41
N LEU A 636 29.55 0.25 8.60
CA LEU A 636 30.66 -0.70 8.67
C LEU A 636 31.20 -0.96 7.27
N LEU A 637 32.51 -0.82 7.10
CA LEU A 637 33.26 -1.28 5.93
C LEU A 637 34.21 -2.39 6.35
N ALA A 638 34.17 -3.51 5.64
CA ALA A 638 35.13 -4.59 5.80
C ALA A 638 35.83 -4.87 4.47
N LEU A 639 37.16 -4.76 4.46
CA LEU A 639 37.99 -5.03 3.30
C LEU A 639 38.75 -6.35 3.48
N PRO A 640 38.83 -7.19 2.44
CA PRO A 640 39.64 -8.41 2.49
C PRO A 640 41.13 -8.04 2.56
N ALA A 641 41.93 -8.86 3.25
CA ALA A 641 43.37 -8.63 3.35
C ALA A 641 44.04 -8.54 1.96
N VAL A 642 44.86 -7.50 1.77
CA VAL A 642 45.64 -7.26 0.54
C VAL A 642 46.53 -8.48 0.28
N LYS A 643 46.54 -9.01 -0.95
CA LYS A 643 47.48 -10.08 -1.33
C LYS A 643 48.90 -9.53 -1.16
N GLY A 644 49.65 -10.12 -0.23
CA GLY A 644 51.09 -9.88 -0.08
C GLY A 644 51.90 -10.39 -1.26
#